data_AF-A0A7V5U4I2-F1
#
_entry.id   AF-A0A7V5U4I2-F1
#
_cell.length_a   1.000
_cell.length_b   1.000
_cell.length_c   1.000
_cell.angle_alpha   90.00
_cell.angle_beta   90.00
_cell.angle_gamma   90.00
#
_symmetry.space_group_name_H-M   'P 1'
#
loop_
_entity.id
_entity.type
_entity.pdbx_description
1 polymer ?
#
loop_
_entity_poly.entity_id
_entity_poly.type
_entity_poly.pdbx_seq_one_letter_code
_entity_poly.pdbx_strand_id
1 'polypeptide(L)'
;MIDKRLKVLFVRPISPLSEYAVVNMQHPINLTILGAIVESGGHNAYIYDFEIEGNSIKKFLDYIGEIQPDIVGFSCTTPQIKFADRLCGEIKSIYPHIICIVGGAHISAIPIETINEFNNIDYGFVGEADLSLREFLTSLSCGERSSNIRGVIHKNNGEIYYQPMNERLGPEDINILPARHLLNIQKYYRLNRFKNVAAPGVYKKGIRSTQFFTSRGCIYRCIFCSNISNFGTNMKSARIVARDISSIEEEILDCKYRYGINHLSVQDELFPASRELLHKFCEITAREGITFNCNTRADILKEEDYRILRESGCLQVGIGVESGSERILRLIGKSVKKEEIGNSFELARKYRIRRVGYFLIGSHPDETEEDVFETIRFIKDIETDLITCTLAVPYPGTRLRKILEEQGLIFSNDWDRYAYYSDNPVWRTIHFTPEQMISMQLRVLRSFYLSPSLLRRRIEILSAPDEIFMLFEGGLRMIKFIKNRFITYFNLSKSIDEAAVSSPSNEDGNSRFSNRVDEVLELLNMSRARVLSGSGAYIKLEDGREILDMWGAYGANALGINNRDILNVVRTSLDESKVNVVFPFKRDESALLSGKLCSIAHRGIGGAIFTTGGSESVDVALRVAAKYRKRGGRYICFTNSFHGKTIGTLSITNQPAIKRDIPLLKDIIVCRFNDAKMFEKIIERDGKNIDAVVMELIQANGGIIQAEKGFVERINTLCKTHNIPIIDDEVSTGLGRTGKWFAYEHYRDFKPDIICIGKHLGGGVFPLGATLISRDICEQIGLNPLEFYTTFSEEALALSAGTETLNIIDREGMLSKVDALGKYIFDGLNRLKAKFEDKVKDIRGMGLIIGIELVPFIHKKIPNIYALGIMRRLYKQHNVLVGITSSNPSVIRLHPPFVLTKEDIDRFISAIDEALSHPVYDIVKPVVVSKLLD
;
A
#
# COMPACT_ATOMS: atom_id res chain seq x y z
N MET A 1 26.98 40.64 24.40
CA MET A 1 26.50 39.24 24.47
C MET A 1 26.80 38.61 23.12
N ILE A 2 27.48 37.46 23.09
CA ILE A 2 27.80 36.79 21.82
C ILE A 2 26.51 36.11 21.38
N ASP A 3 25.93 36.59 20.28
CA ASP A 3 24.70 36.06 19.72
C ASP A 3 24.93 34.61 19.26
N LYS A 4 24.23 33.63 19.84
CA LYS A 4 24.44 32.22 19.50
C LYS A 4 23.94 31.97 18.08
N ARG A 5 24.82 31.48 17.20
CA ARG A 5 24.42 31.10 15.83
C ARG A 5 23.63 29.79 15.83
N LEU A 6 22.30 29.89 15.73
CA LEU A 6 21.40 28.73 15.70
C LEU A 6 21.46 27.96 14.37
N LYS A 7 21.20 26.66 14.42
CA LYS A 7 20.97 25.79 13.26
C LYS A 7 19.50 25.37 13.21
N VAL A 8 18.82 25.72 12.11
CA VAL A 8 17.39 25.45 11.91
C VAL A 8 17.21 24.50 10.73
N LEU A 9 16.63 23.33 10.98
CA LEU A 9 16.28 22.36 9.96
C LEU A 9 14.78 22.43 9.67
N PHE A 10 14.41 22.86 8.48
CA PHE A 10 13.03 22.79 8.00
C PHE A 10 12.75 21.47 7.30
N VAL A 11 11.58 20.91 7.55
CA VAL A 11 11.16 19.61 7.07
C VAL A 11 9.84 19.75 6.32
N ARG A 12 9.80 19.26 5.08
CA ARG A 12 8.55 19.00 4.37
C ARG A 12 8.12 17.55 4.68
N PRO A 13 7.09 17.33 5.51
CA PRO A 13 6.68 15.99 5.89
C PRO A 13 6.12 15.20 4.70
N ILE A 14 6.15 13.87 4.78
CA ILE A 14 5.53 13.00 3.78
C ILE A 14 4.05 13.37 3.65
N SER A 15 3.62 13.66 2.42
CA SER A 15 2.19 13.75 2.15
C SER A 15 1.61 12.34 2.01
N PRO A 16 0.52 11.98 2.72
CA PRO A 16 -0.21 10.74 2.43
C PRO A 16 -0.80 10.73 1.01
N LEU A 17 -0.79 11.86 0.31
CA LEU A 17 -1.15 11.99 -1.10
C LEU A 17 0.03 11.76 -2.07
N SER A 18 1.24 11.45 -1.58
CA SER A 18 2.44 11.27 -2.42
C SER A 18 2.30 10.10 -3.43
N GLU A 19 1.51 9.08 -3.12
CA GLU A 19 1.16 7.99 -4.05
C GLU A 19 0.22 8.46 -5.19
N TYR A 20 -0.56 9.51 -4.95
CA TYR A 20 -1.48 10.13 -5.91
C TYR A 20 -0.91 11.36 -6.61
N ALA A 21 0.29 11.82 -6.23
CA ALA A 21 1.07 12.85 -6.91
C ALA A 21 1.63 12.32 -8.24
N VAL A 22 0.73 11.95 -9.14
CA VAL A 22 1.03 11.35 -10.44
C VAL A 22 1.66 12.37 -11.40
N VAL A 23 1.64 13.68 -11.07
CA VAL A 23 1.87 14.75 -12.07
C VAL A 23 2.44 16.08 -11.58
N ASN A 24 2.83 16.28 -10.31
CA ASN A 24 3.36 17.59 -9.89
C ASN A 24 4.38 17.44 -8.76
N MET A 25 5.66 17.76 -9.04
CA MET A 25 6.73 17.80 -8.05
C MET A 25 7.28 19.22 -8.02
N GLN A 26 6.97 19.95 -6.94
CA GLN A 26 7.26 21.37 -6.81
C GLN A 26 8.28 21.60 -5.69
N HIS A 27 9.19 22.57 -5.91
CA HIS A 27 10.12 23.04 -4.89
C HIS A 27 9.33 23.63 -3.71
N PRO A 28 9.68 23.33 -2.44
CA PRO A 28 9.01 23.88 -1.28
C PRO A 28 9.45 25.33 -1.03
N ILE A 29 8.99 26.26 -1.88
CA ILE A 29 9.50 27.64 -1.87
C ILE A 29 9.19 28.36 -0.56
N ASN A 30 8.08 28.02 0.09
CA ASN A 30 7.74 28.51 1.43
C ASN A 30 8.86 28.20 2.45
N LEU A 31 9.45 26.99 2.41
CA LEU A 31 10.57 26.64 3.28
C LEU A 31 11.85 27.41 2.92
N THR A 32 12.07 27.71 1.64
CA THR A 32 13.21 28.54 1.23
C THR A 32 13.06 30.01 1.62
N ILE A 33 11.83 30.53 1.72
CA ILE A 33 11.57 31.86 2.27
C ILE A 33 11.90 31.88 3.76
N LEU A 34 11.43 30.88 4.52
CA LEU A 34 11.79 30.74 5.94
C LEU A 34 13.30 30.56 6.12
N GLY A 35 13.96 29.82 5.23
CA GLY A 35 15.42 29.68 5.20
C GLY A 35 16.14 31.02 4.98
N ALA A 36 15.66 31.84 4.05
CA ALA A 36 16.21 33.18 3.82
C ALA A 36 16.04 34.08 5.06
N ILE A 37 14.91 33.96 5.76
CA ILE A 37 14.67 34.66 7.02
C ILE A 37 15.68 34.24 8.09
N VAL A 38 15.90 32.94 8.27
CA VAL A 38 16.90 32.39 9.20
C VAL A 38 18.31 32.90 8.86
N GLU A 39 18.70 32.86 7.58
CA GLU A 39 20.02 33.33 7.14
C GLU A 39 20.19 34.85 7.28
N SER A 40 19.13 35.63 7.04
CA SER A 40 19.14 37.09 7.22
C SER A 40 19.33 37.50 8.68
N GLY A 41 18.90 36.66 9.63
CA GLY A 41 19.16 36.80 11.07
C GLY A 41 20.55 36.31 11.49
N GLY A 42 21.42 35.93 10.56
CA GLY A 42 22.77 35.44 10.85
C GLY A 42 22.84 33.97 11.29
N HIS A 43 21.74 33.21 11.23
CA HIS A 43 21.67 31.79 11.61
C HIS A 43 21.94 30.86 10.41
N ASN A 44 21.95 29.55 10.63
CA ASN A 44 22.13 28.54 9.57
C ASN A 44 20.81 27.82 9.29
N ALA A 45 20.38 27.79 8.03
CA ALA A 45 19.18 27.08 7.60
C ALA A 45 19.52 25.79 6.84
N TYR A 46 18.68 24.77 6.99
CA TYR A 46 18.74 23.51 6.26
C TYR A 46 17.33 23.09 5.86
N ILE A 47 17.20 22.31 4.78
CA ILE A 47 15.90 21.78 4.32
C ILE A 47 16.03 20.27 4.08
N TYR A 48 15.11 19.50 4.69
CA TYR A 48 14.90 18.09 4.38
C TYR A 48 13.52 17.89 3.75
N ASP A 49 13.50 17.50 2.48
CA ASP A 49 12.27 17.24 1.74
C ASP A 49 12.05 15.73 1.60
N PHE A 50 11.08 15.18 2.35
CA PHE A 50 10.75 13.76 2.29
C PHE A 50 10.28 13.31 0.90
N GLU A 51 9.72 14.21 0.08
CA GLU A 51 9.32 13.87 -1.30
C GLU A 51 10.52 13.61 -2.22
N ILE A 52 11.71 14.12 -1.86
CA ILE A 52 12.96 13.98 -2.62
C ILE A 52 13.90 12.96 -2.00
N GLU A 53 14.04 12.99 -0.67
CA GLU A 53 14.98 12.13 0.04
C GLU A 53 14.43 10.72 0.31
N GLY A 54 13.12 10.53 0.15
CA GLY A 54 12.40 9.26 0.34
C GLY A 54 11.85 9.07 1.76
N ASN A 55 10.98 8.07 1.93
CA ASN A 55 10.19 7.87 3.15
C ASN A 55 10.96 7.15 4.30
N SER A 56 12.29 7.21 4.31
CA SER A 56 13.10 6.55 5.34
C SER A 56 13.28 7.45 6.56
N ILE A 57 12.59 7.13 7.65
CA ILE A 57 12.73 7.85 8.92
C ILE A 57 14.15 7.70 9.47
N LYS A 58 14.76 6.52 9.33
CA LYS A 58 16.15 6.30 9.75
C LYS A 58 17.11 7.29 9.06
N LYS A 59 17.02 7.42 7.72
CA LYS A 59 17.87 8.34 6.96
C LYS A 59 17.68 9.80 7.42
N PHE A 60 16.45 10.17 7.76
CA PHE A 60 16.15 11.49 8.31
C PHE A 60 16.79 11.70 9.71
N LEU A 61 16.71 10.72 10.59
CA LEU A 61 17.35 10.78 11.92
C LEU A 61 18.89 10.77 11.82
N ASP A 62 19.47 10.02 10.88
CA ASP A 62 20.90 10.03 10.59
C ASP A 62 21.33 11.44 10.14
N TYR A 63 20.55 12.09 9.26
CA TYR A 63 20.79 13.46 8.81
C TYR A 63 20.70 14.51 9.93
N ILE A 64 19.77 14.32 10.89
CA ILE A 64 19.72 15.15 12.12
C ILE A 64 21.00 14.97 12.93
N GLY A 65 21.51 13.73 13.04
CA GLY A 65 22.78 13.45 13.72
C GLY A 65 23.98 14.12 13.06
N GLU A 66 23.98 14.24 11.73
CA GLU A 66 25.04 14.93 10.96
C GLU A 66 25.01 16.46 11.16
N ILE A 67 23.83 17.08 11.09
CA ILE A 67 23.69 18.54 11.20
C ILE A 67 23.78 19.02 12.64
N GLN A 68 23.22 18.24 13.56
CA GLN A 68 22.93 18.61 14.94
C GLN A 68 22.19 19.96 15.02
N PRO A 69 20.94 20.05 14.53
CA PRO A 69 20.17 21.30 14.55
C PRO A 69 19.72 21.65 15.97
N ASP A 70 19.63 22.95 16.27
CA ASP A 70 19.01 23.43 17.52
C ASP A 70 17.47 23.37 17.42
N ILE A 71 16.94 23.57 16.20
CA ILE A 71 15.51 23.62 15.91
C ILE A 71 15.20 22.73 14.72
N VAL A 72 14.14 21.92 14.83
CA VAL A 72 13.53 21.21 13.69
C VAL A 72 12.11 21.74 13.48
N GLY A 73 11.84 22.32 12.31
CA GLY A 73 10.57 22.93 11.97
C GLY A 73 9.81 22.18 10.89
N PHE A 74 8.54 21.88 11.12
CA PHE A 74 7.68 21.17 10.18
C PHE A 74 6.65 22.11 9.54
N SER A 75 6.56 22.11 8.22
CA SER A 75 5.47 22.79 7.49
C SER A 75 4.35 21.79 7.19
N CYS A 76 3.24 21.90 7.93
CA CYS A 76 2.17 20.91 7.96
C CYS A 76 0.86 21.43 7.38
N THR A 77 0.34 20.67 6.42
CA THR A 77 -1.10 20.65 6.12
C THR A 77 -1.83 19.71 7.08
N THR A 78 -3.17 19.75 7.10
CA THR A 78 -3.99 18.90 7.98
C THR A 78 -3.63 17.42 7.96
N PRO A 79 -3.48 16.74 6.80
CA PRO A 79 -3.14 15.31 6.80
C PRO A 79 -1.67 15.00 7.14
N GLN A 80 -0.85 16.01 7.45
CA GLN A 80 0.58 15.83 7.79
C GLN A 80 0.85 16.03 9.28
N ILE A 81 -0.08 16.60 10.04
CA ILE A 81 0.18 17.00 11.44
C ILE A 81 0.49 15.80 12.35
N LYS A 82 -0.23 14.68 12.19
CA LYS A 82 -0.01 13.45 12.96
C LYS A 82 1.36 12.84 12.68
N PHE A 83 1.79 12.88 11.43
CA PHE A 83 3.11 12.40 11.04
C PHE A 83 4.22 13.30 11.60
N ALA A 84 4.03 14.62 11.57
CA ALA A 84 4.96 15.57 12.16
C ALA A 84 5.10 15.38 13.68
N ASP A 85 4.00 15.26 14.43
CA ASP A 85 4.04 15.02 15.88
C ASP A 85 4.79 13.72 16.22
N ARG A 86 4.55 12.64 15.46
CA ARG A 86 5.29 11.38 15.61
C ARG A 86 6.80 11.59 15.42
N LEU A 87 7.19 12.31 14.37
CA LEU A 87 8.60 12.62 14.12
C LEU A 87 9.20 13.48 15.24
N CYS A 88 8.47 14.46 15.75
CA CYS A 88 8.90 15.23 16.92
C CYS A 88 9.18 14.31 18.12
N GLY A 89 8.30 13.33 18.37
CA GLY A 89 8.49 12.35 19.44
C GLY A 89 9.75 11.49 19.25
N GLU A 90 9.98 10.99 18.04
CA GLU A 90 11.19 10.23 17.72
C GLU A 90 12.47 11.07 17.85
N ILE A 91 12.45 12.32 17.35
CA ILE A 91 13.57 13.26 17.49
C ILE A 91 13.89 13.49 18.96
N LYS A 92 12.89 13.81 19.78
CA LYS A 92 13.07 14.10 21.21
C LYS A 92 13.53 12.89 22.01
N SER A 93 13.15 11.68 21.60
CA SER A 93 13.60 10.45 22.25
C SER A 93 15.12 10.24 22.13
N ILE A 94 15.73 10.74 21.05
CA ILE A 94 17.17 10.62 20.77
C ILE A 94 17.92 11.92 21.14
N TYR A 95 17.30 13.06 20.87
CA TYR A 95 17.87 14.40 20.99
C TYR A 95 16.91 15.32 21.79
N PRO A 96 16.82 15.15 23.12
CA PRO A 96 15.82 15.85 23.95
C PRO A 96 16.02 17.38 24.03
N HIS A 97 17.15 17.89 23.54
CA HIS A 97 17.47 19.32 23.52
C HIS A 97 16.97 20.04 22.27
N ILE A 98 16.57 19.31 21.21
CA ILE A 98 16.11 19.88 19.95
C ILE A 98 14.70 20.43 20.13
N ILE A 99 14.51 21.69 19.76
CA ILE A 99 13.19 22.34 19.78
C ILE A 99 12.43 21.98 18.51
N CYS A 100 11.28 21.35 18.67
CA CYS A 100 10.39 20.96 17.58
C CYS A 100 9.30 22.02 17.38
N ILE A 101 9.30 22.68 16.23
CA ILE A 101 8.32 23.71 15.87
C ILE A 101 7.43 23.27 14.72
N VAL A 102 6.18 23.74 14.69
CA VAL A 102 5.24 23.48 13.59
C VAL A 102 4.67 24.78 13.05
N GLY A 103 4.51 24.85 11.73
CA GLY A 103 3.81 25.93 11.04
C GLY A 103 2.94 25.38 9.91
N GLY A 104 2.10 26.22 9.31
CA GLY A 104 1.27 25.84 8.16
C GLY A 104 -0.22 25.80 8.48
N ALA A 105 -1.02 25.35 7.50
CA ALA A 105 -2.46 25.59 7.49
C ALA A 105 -3.22 24.97 8.67
N HIS A 106 -2.76 23.83 9.20
CA HIS A 106 -3.47 23.13 10.27
C HIS A 106 -3.41 23.87 11.61
N ILE A 107 -2.18 24.15 12.08
CA ILE A 107 -1.95 24.90 13.33
C ILE A 107 -2.53 26.32 13.23
N SER A 108 -2.51 26.93 12.03
CA SER A 108 -3.14 28.23 11.81
C SER A 108 -4.66 28.23 11.96
N ALA A 109 -5.29 27.09 11.65
CA ALA A 109 -6.74 26.98 11.67
C ALA A 109 -7.32 26.65 13.05
N ILE A 110 -6.65 25.78 13.82
CA ILE A 110 -7.11 25.29 15.14
C ILE A 110 -5.93 25.24 16.13
N PRO A 111 -5.34 26.39 16.49
CA PRO A 111 -4.07 26.43 17.21
C PRO A 111 -4.12 25.79 18.60
N ILE A 112 -5.20 26.08 19.35
CA ILE A 112 -5.37 25.63 20.73
C ILE A 112 -5.61 24.12 20.76
N GLU A 113 -6.45 23.61 19.85
CA GLU A 113 -6.75 22.20 19.71
C GLU A 113 -5.50 21.42 19.29
N THR A 114 -4.74 21.94 18.34
CA THR A 114 -3.50 21.29 17.85
C THR A 114 -2.49 21.10 18.98
N ILE A 115 -2.20 22.13 19.77
CA ILE A 115 -1.23 22.05 20.87
C ILE A 115 -1.74 21.19 22.05
N ASN A 116 -3.05 20.99 22.17
CA ASN A 116 -3.61 20.05 23.13
C ASN A 116 -3.60 18.60 22.65
N GLU A 117 -3.83 18.36 21.36
CA GLU A 117 -3.85 17.04 20.76
C GLU A 117 -2.44 16.45 20.60
N PHE A 118 -1.45 17.29 20.27
CA PHE A 118 -0.09 16.87 19.90
C PHE A 118 0.96 17.30 20.93
N ASN A 119 1.34 16.37 21.80
CA ASN A 119 2.21 16.65 22.95
C ASN A 119 3.71 16.72 22.59
N ASN A 120 4.13 16.29 21.40
CA ASN A 120 5.54 16.28 21.03
C ASN A 120 5.99 17.61 20.39
N ILE A 121 5.08 18.55 20.14
CA ILE A 121 5.37 19.85 19.52
C ILE A 121 5.67 20.89 20.63
N ASP A 122 6.78 21.61 20.53
CA ASP A 122 7.15 22.65 21.52
C ASP A 122 6.46 23.98 21.24
N TYR A 123 6.53 24.44 19.98
CA TYR A 123 5.97 25.73 19.55
C TYR A 123 5.22 25.60 18.22
N GLY A 124 4.06 26.25 18.13
CA GLY A 124 3.28 26.41 16.91
C GLY A 124 3.34 27.84 16.40
N PHE A 125 3.51 28.02 15.09
CA PHE A 125 3.47 29.31 14.40
C PHE A 125 2.11 29.46 13.69
N VAL A 126 1.33 30.45 14.13
CA VAL A 126 -0.04 30.70 13.68
C VAL A 126 -0.06 31.82 12.66
N GLY A 127 -0.57 31.53 11.46
CA GLY A 127 -0.61 32.46 10.34
C GLY A 127 0.69 32.48 9.53
N GLU A 128 1.07 33.66 9.04
CA GLU A 128 2.36 33.87 8.37
C GLU A 128 3.48 33.96 9.42
N ALA A 129 4.45 33.06 9.32
CA ALA A 129 5.51 32.92 10.31
C ALA A 129 6.68 33.91 10.10
N ASP A 130 6.66 34.72 9.05
CA ASP A 130 7.82 35.49 8.59
C ASP A 130 8.39 36.41 9.69
N LEU A 131 7.54 37.19 10.38
CA LEU A 131 7.94 38.08 11.48
C LEU A 131 8.13 37.34 12.81
N SER A 132 7.21 36.44 13.14
CA SER A 132 7.24 35.71 14.41
C SER A 132 8.43 34.77 14.51
N LEU A 133 8.89 34.20 13.39
CA LEU A 133 10.12 33.41 13.33
C LEU A 133 11.36 34.27 13.58
N ARG A 134 11.43 35.49 13.02
CA ARG A 134 12.56 36.42 13.29
C ARG A 134 12.65 36.76 14.78
N GLU A 135 11.52 37.12 15.37
CA GLU A 135 11.43 37.45 16.80
C GLU A 135 11.79 36.24 17.67
N PHE A 136 11.29 35.05 17.31
CA PHE A 136 11.59 33.80 18.01
C PHE A 136 13.07 33.43 17.99
N LEU A 137 13.72 33.53 16.82
CA LEU A 137 15.14 33.20 16.70
C LEU A 137 16.02 34.19 17.47
N THR A 138 15.69 35.50 17.40
CA THR A 138 16.38 36.55 18.16
C THR A 138 16.26 36.33 19.68
N SER A 139 15.07 35.99 20.16
CA SER A 139 14.86 35.72 21.58
C SER A 139 15.72 34.52 22.02
N LEU A 140 15.66 33.43 21.26
CA LEU A 140 16.37 32.20 21.59
C LEU A 140 17.90 32.34 21.51
N SER A 141 18.42 33.12 20.56
CA SER A 141 19.85 33.34 20.38
C SER A 141 20.47 34.19 21.49
N CYS A 142 19.67 35.07 22.10
CA CYS A 142 19.99 35.83 23.31
C CYS A 142 19.86 35.00 24.62
N GLY A 143 19.44 33.73 24.53
CA GLY A 143 19.22 32.87 25.69
C GLY A 143 17.90 33.12 26.43
N GLU A 144 17.02 33.96 25.86
CA GLU A 144 15.69 34.20 26.39
C GLU A 144 14.70 33.22 25.76
N ARG A 145 13.88 32.56 26.59
CA ARG A 145 12.70 31.83 26.09
C ARG A 145 11.49 32.72 26.36
N SER A 146 11.31 33.77 25.56
CA SER A 146 10.16 34.65 25.71
C SER A 146 8.87 33.87 25.49
N SER A 147 8.00 33.85 26.50
CA SER A 147 6.71 33.18 26.44
C SER A 147 5.67 33.95 25.61
N ASN A 148 5.97 35.19 25.21
CA ASN A 148 5.00 36.16 24.68
C ASN A 148 5.36 36.67 23.27
N ILE A 149 5.85 35.79 22.39
CA ILE A 149 6.06 36.17 20.98
C ILE A 149 4.71 36.11 20.25
N ARG A 150 4.36 37.22 19.59
CA ARG A 150 3.09 37.32 18.85
C ARG A 150 3.04 36.32 17.69
N GLY A 151 1.92 35.63 17.54
CA GLY A 151 1.74 34.58 16.52
C GLY A 151 2.40 33.24 16.86
N VAL A 152 3.01 33.09 18.04
CA VAL A 152 3.57 31.82 18.52
C VAL A 152 2.70 31.27 19.66
N ILE A 153 2.31 30.02 19.56
CA ILE A 153 1.57 29.27 20.59
C ILE A 153 2.47 28.18 21.18
N HIS A 154 2.44 28.02 22.49
CA HIS A 154 3.12 26.90 23.18
C HIS A 154 2.41 26.53 24.47
N LYS A 155 2.76 25.36 24.99
CA LYS A 155 2.21 24.82 26.23
C LYS A 155 3.32 24.61 27.25
N ASN A 156 3.18 25.22 28.43
CA ASN A 156 4.13 25.08 29.53
C ASN A 156 3.37 24.74 30.81
N ASN A 157 3.78 23.66 31.50
CA ASN A 157 3.11 23.16 32.72
C ASN A 157 1.58 22.97 32.59
N GLY A 158 1.09 22.64 31.39
CA GLY A 158 -0.34 22.47 31.12
C GLY A 158 -1.09 23.75 30.75
N GLU A 159 -0.48 24.93 30.95
CA GLU A 159 -1.03 26.22 30.53
C GLU A 159 -0.63 26.57 29.10
N ILE A 160 -1.57 27.15 28.35
CA ILE A 160 -1.37 27.55 26.96
C ILE A 160 -1.05 29.04 26.92
N TYR A 161 0.07 29.36 26.28
CA TYR A 161 0.53 30.72 26.06
C TYR A 161 0.36 31.03 24.57
N TYR A 162 -0.52 31.97 24.26
CA TYR A 162 -0.76 32.39 22.88
C TYR A 162 -1.22 33.85 22.83
N GLN A 163 -0.45 34.67 22.13
CA GLN A 163 -0.86 36.01 21.75
C GLN A 163 -1.03 36.07 20.23
N PRO A 164 -2.25 36.27 19.70
CA PRO A 164 -2.46 36.35 18.25
C PRO A 164 -1.67 37.49 17.61
N MET A 165 -1.16 37.24 16.40
CA MET A 165 -0.57 38.28 15.56
C MET A 165 -1.70 39.13 14.96
N ASN A 166 -1.78 40.41 15.36
CA ASN A 166 -2.79 41.35 14.88
C ASN A 166 -2.29 42.20 13.69
N GLU A 167 -0.97 42.30 13.52
CA GLU A 167 -0.32 43.01 12.41
C GLU A 167 -0.10 42.04 11.25
N ARG A 168 -0.51 42.41 10.03
CA ARG A 168 -0.21 41.64 8.83
C ARG A 168 1.06 42.13 8.17
N LEU A 169 1.73 41.23 7.43
CA LEU A 169 2.90 41.56 6.62
C LEU A 169 2.59 42.69 5.63
N GLY A 170 3.47 43.67 5.58
CA GLY A 170 3.50 44.70 4.54
C GLY A 170 4.25 44.23 3.29
N PRO A 171 4.26 45.04 2.22
CA PRO A 171 5.05 44.76 1.02
C PRO A 171 6.53 44.47 1.33
N GLU A 172 7.14 45.24 2.22
CA GLU A 172 8.55 45.09 2.61
C GLU A 172 8.86 43.73 3.26
N ASP A 173 7.88 43.13 3.95
CA ASP A 173 8.08 41.87 4.66
C ASP A 173 8.09 40.66 3.73
N ILE A 174 7.43 40.75 2.56
CA ILE A 174 7.30 39.64 1.60
C ILE A 174 8.25 39.74 0.40
N ASN A 175 9.10 40.76 0.37
CA ASN A 175 10.05 41.02 -0.72
C ASN A 175 11.31 40.15 -0.65
N ILE A 176 11.57 39.47 0.49
CA ILE A 176 12.77 38.65 0.67
C ILE A 176 12.93 37.58 -0.42
N LEU A 177 14.12 37.48 -0.99
CA LEU A 177 14.45 36.47 -1.98
C LEU A 177 14.50 35.08 -1.33
N PRO A 178 13.83 34.06 -1.90
CA PRO A 178 13.88 32.72 -1.35
C PRO A 178 15.30 32.10 -1.43
N ALA A 179 15.76 31.48 -0.34
CA ALA A 179 17.06 30.81 -0.22
C ALA A 179 17.10 29.47 -1.00
N ARG A 180 17.02 29.54 -2.32
CA ARG A 180 16.96 28.37 -3.22
C ARG A 180 18.23 27.51 -3.19
N HIS A 181 19.37 28.06 -2.76
CA HIS A 181 20.61 27.30 -2.59
C HIS A 181 20.51 26.22 -1.52
N LEU A 182 19.53 26.30 -0.61
CA LEU A 182 19.24 25.25 0.38
C LEU A 182 18.64 23.99 -0.26
N LEU A 183 18.16 24.07 -1.50
CA LEU A 183 17.59 22.94 -2.22
C LEU A 183 18.63 22.26 -3.11
N ASN A 184 18.62 20.92 -3.15
CA ASN A 184 19.35 20.18 -4.16
C ASN A 184 18.56 20.15 -5.48
N ILE A 185 18.56 21.28 -6.17
CA ILE A 185 17.80 21.51 -7.42
C ILE A 185 18.09 20.42 -8.48
N GLN A 186 19.32 19.89 -8.53
CA GLN A 186 19.67 18.81 -9.45
C GLN A 186 18.97 17.49 -9.11
N LYS A 187 18.73 17.16 -7.84
CA LYS A 187 17.92 16.00 -7.44
C LYS A 187 16.47 16.16 -7.91
N TYR A 188 15.87 17.34 -7.72
CA TYR A 188 14.53 17.64 -8.25
C TYR A 188 14.49 17.43 -9.78
N TYR A 189 15.49 17.93 -10.52
CA TYR A 189 15.54 17.74 -11.98
C TYR A 189 15.80 16.29 -12.43
N ARG A 190 16.63 15.53 -11.71
CA ARG A 190 16.88 14.11 -12.01
C ARG A 190 15.65 13.24 -11.76
N LEU A 191 14.91 13.48 -10.68
CA LEU A 191 13.63 12.81 -10.41
C LEU A 191 12.54 13.26 -11.41
N ASN A 192 12.60 14.52 -11.86
CA ASN A 192 11.74 15.05 -12.91
C ASN A 192 12.05 14.51 -14.32
N ARG A 193 13.19 13.85 -14.55
CA ARG A 193 13.55 13.27 -15.87
C ARG A 193 12.58 12.18 -16.35
N PHE A 194 11.78 11.60 -15.43
CA PHE A 194 10.65 10.68 -15.71
C PHE A 194 9.26 11.33 -15.48
N LYS A 195 9.21 12.61 -15.08
CA LYS A 195 8.03 13.34 -14.59
C LYS A 195 8.07 14.85 -14.95
N ASN A 196 8.50 15.24 -16.16
CA ASN A 196 8.67 16.64 -16.59
C ASN A 196 7.34 17.44 -16.57
N VAL A 197 6.88 17.86 -15.40
CA VAL A 197 5.61 18.56 -15.25
C VAL A 197 5.75 19.59 -14.12
N ALA A 198 5.91 20.86 -14.51
CA ALA A 198 5.94 22.02 -13.61
C ALA A 198 4.58 22.32 -12.95
N ALA A 199 3.53 22.01 -13.72
CA ALA A 199 2.12 22.06 -13.37
C ALA A 199 1.39 21.06 -14.29
N PRO A 200 0.36 20.33 -13.81
CA PRO A 200 -0.36 19.37 -14.62
C PRO A 200 -0.73 19.95 -15.98
N GLY A 201 -0.29 19.31 -17.06
CA GLY A 201 -0.55 19.81 -18.42
C GLY A 201 0.63 20.47 -19.12
N VAL A 202 1.68 20.91 -18.42
CA VAL A 202 2.86 21.56 -19.03
C VAL A 202 3.98 20.54 -19.29
N TYR A 203 3.98 19.96 -20.48
CA TYR A 203 4.95 18.93 -20.92
C TYR A 203 5.83 19.47 -22.04
N LYS A 204 6.95 20.11 -21.72
CA LYS A 204 7.92 20.54 -22.73
C LYS A 204 9.33 20.12 -22.35
N LYS A 205 10.02 19.48 -23.28
CA LYS A 205 11.40 19.00 -23.10
C LYS A 205 12.31 20.19 -22.78
N GLY A 206 13.11 20.06 -21.73
CA GLY A 206 14.03 21.11 -21.29
C GLY A 206 13.44 22.17 -20.35
N ILE A 207 12.16 22.06 -19.96
CA ILE A 207 11.62 22.89 -18.88
C ILE A 207 12.30 22.56 -17.56
N ARG A 208 12.78 23.59 -16.89
CA ARG A 208 13.26 23.59 -15.51
C ARG A 208 12.46 24.62 -14.74
N SER A 209 11.56 24.14 -13.90
CA SER A 209 10.56 24.97 -13.24
C SER A 209 10.80 25.17 -11.76
N THR A 210 10.26 26.26 -11.21
CA THR A 210 10.14 26.49 -9.77
C THR A 210 8.79 27.13 -9.45
N GLN A 211 8.31 26.98 -8.20
CA GLN A 211 7.24 27.83 -7.69
C GLN A 211 7.73 29.29 -7.59
N PHE A 212 6.81 30.21 -7.83
CA PHE A 212 7.04 31.65 -7.80
C PHE A 212 5.80 32.36 -7.26
N PHE A 213 6.00 33.42 -6.47
CA PHE A 213 4.93 34.25 -5.93
C PHE A 213 5.14 35.71 -6.33
N THR A 214 4.12 36.34 -6.93
CA THR A 214 4.09 37.79 -7.16
C THR A 214 3.36 38.53 -6.04
N SER A 215 2.48 37.83 -5.33
CA SER A 215 1.69 38.34 -4.23
C SER A 215 1.26 37.22 -3.28
N ARG A 216 0.78 37.60 -2.09
CA ARG A 216 0.14 36.70 -1.12
C ARG A 216 -1.25 37.19 -0.75
N GLY A 217 -2.18 36.24 -0.61
CA GLY A 217 -3.52 36.49 -0.08
C GLY A 217 -4.61 36.62 -1.14
N CYS A 218 -5.86 36.65 -0.69
CA CYS A 218 -7.04 36.67 -1.54
C CYS A 218 -8.19 37.45 -0.86
N ILE A 219 -8.93 38.25 -1.63
CA ILE A 219 -10.07 39.06 -1.14
C ILE A 219 -11.40 38.29 -1.12
N TYR A 220 -11.48 37.13 -1.78
CA TYR A 220 -12.70 36.35 -1.90
C TYR A 220 -12.95 35.45 -0.68
N ARG A 221 -14.22 35.04 -0.50
CA ARG A 221 -14.71 34.37 0.71
C ARG A 221 -15.41 33.05 0.41
N CYS A 222 -14.80 32.25 -0.47
CA CYS A 222 -15.35 30.95 -0.83
C CYS A 222 -15.38 30.04 0.41
N ILE A 223 -16.51 29.38 0.67
CA ILE A 223 -16.74 28.69 1.96
C ILE A 223 -15.77 27.52 2.21
N PHE A 224 -15.26 26.90 1.15
CA PHE A 224 -14.38 25.74 1.18
C PHE A 224 -12.89 26.12 1.33
N CYS A 225 -12.54 27.41 1.21
CA CYS A 225 -11.15 27.85 1.13
C CYS A 225 -10.55 28.15 2.51
N SER A 226 -9.36 27.62 2.79
CA SER A 226 -8.60 27.83 4.04
C SER A 226 -7.74 29.10 4.04
N ASN A 227 -7.72 29.89 2.96
CA ASN A 227 -6.90 31.10 2.90
C ASN A 227 -7.27 32.11 4.01
N ILE A 228 -8.53 32.13 4.45
CA ILE A 228 -8.96 33.02 5.53
C ILE A 228 -8.28 32.63 6.85
N SER A 229 -8.20 31.34 7.18
CA SER A 229 -7.52 30.88 8.41
C SER A 229 -6.01 31.04 8.34
N ASN A 230 -5.42 30.96 7.14
CA ASN A 230 -3.97 31.02 6.98
C ASN A 230 -3.41 32.44 7.03
N PHE A 231 -4.17 33.43 6.57
CA PHE A 231 -3.66 34.80 6.46
C PHE A 231 -4.25 35.76 7.49
N GLY A 232 -5.35 35.44 8.21
CA GLY A 232 -5.73 36.20 9.41
C GLY A 232 -7.20 36.06 9.86
N THR A 233 -7.38 36.13 11.17
CA THR A 233 -8.51 35.63 11.98
C THR A 233 -9.84 36.39 11.90
N ASN A 234 -9.98 37.43 11.07
CA ASN A 234 -11.21 38.23 11.05
C ASN A 234 -11.71 38.61 9.65
N MET A 235 -13.01 38.41 9.42
CA MET A 235 -13.73 38.58 8.15
C MET A 235 -13.64 40.00 7.56
N LYS A 236 -13.16 41.02 8.28
CA LYS A 236 -13.02 42.40 7.77
C LYS A 236 -11.66 42.69 7.11
N SER A 237 -10.72 41.74 7.09
CA SER A 237 -9.28 41.98 6.82
C SER A 237 -8.68 41.36 5.54
N ALA A 238 -9.49 40.72 4.67
CA ALA A 238 -8.98 40.08 3.45
C ALA A 238 -8.37 41.12 2.48
N ARG A 239 -7.07 41.02 2.21
CA ARG A 239 -6.29 41.87 1.29
C ARG A 239 -5.24 41.03 0.56
N ILE A 240 -4.76 41.57 -0.55
CA ILE A 240 -3.64 41.02 -1.32
C ILE A 240 -2.44 41.90 -1.04
N VAL A 241 -1.31 41.28 -0.70
CA VAL A 241 -0.02 41.98 -0.52
C VAL A 241 0.83 41.63 -1.73
N ALA A 242 1.10 42.62 -2.58
CA ALA A 242 1.95 42.47 -3.75
C ALA A 242 3.41 42.71 -3.38
N ARG A 243 4.32 41.96 -4.01
CA ARG A 243 5.75 42.22 -3.96
C ARG A 243 6.10 43.42 -4.84
N ASP A 244 7.21 44.08 -4.52
CA ASP A 244 7.75 45.11 -5.38
C ASP A 244 8.31 44.53 -6.69
N ILE A 245 8.31 45.36 -7.75
CA ILE A 245 8.77 44.93 -9.08
C ILE A 245 10.26 44.59 -9.07
N SER A 246 11.07 45.33 -8.28
CA SER A 246 12.50 45.10 -8.14
C SER A 246 12.82 43.71 -7.61
N SER A 247 12.19 43.26 -6.53
CA SER A 247 12.48 41.93 -5.99
C SER A 247 11.94 40.82 -6.88
N ILE A 248 10.82 41.05 -7.57
CA ILE A 248 10.32 40.11 -8.60
C ILE A 248 11.35 39.96 -9.72
N GLU A 249 11.86 41.07 -10.24
CA GLU A 249 12.87 41.06 -11.30
C GLU A 249 14.16 40.38 -10.83
N GLU A 250 14.66 40.73 -9.65
CA GLU A 250 15.86 40.14 -9.07
C GLU A 250 15.72 38.62 -8.89
N GLU A 251 14.57 38.14 -8.39
CA GLU A 251 14.31 36.71 -8.24
C GLU A 251 14.25 35.98 -9.59
N ILE A 252 13.65 36.61 -10.61
CA ILE A 252 13.58 36.07 -11.97
C ILE A 252 14.99 35.92 -12.56
N LEU A 253 15.84 36.93 -12.38
CA LEU A 253 17.24 36.90 -12.82
C LEU A 253 18.04 35.83 -12.07
N ASP A 254 17.87 35.71 -10.75
CA ASP A 254 18.54 34.68 -9.94
C ASP A 254 18.09 33.27 -10.37
N CYS A 255 16.79 33.07 -10.61
CA CYS A 255 16.25 31.84 -11.16
C CYS A 255 16.95 31.45 -12.48
N LYS A 256 17.07 32.38 -13.42
CA LYS A 256 17.64 32.14 -14.75
C LYS A 256 19.15 31.91 -14.70
N TYR A 257 19.89 32.86 -14.14
CA TYR A 257 21.35 32.88 -14.26
C TYR A 257 22.05 32.00 -13.23
N ARG A 258 21.54 31.90 -11.99
CA ARG A 258 22.17 31.11 -10.93
C ARG A 258 21.70 29.66 -10.93
N TYR A 259 20.41 29.43 -11.12
CA TYR A 259 19.82 28.09 -11.00
C TYR A 259 19.46 27.45 -12.34
N GLY A 260 19.56 28.18 -13.46
CA GLY A 260 19.24 27.67 -14.78
C GLY A 260 17.76 27.32 -14.96
N ILE A 261 16.88 28.00 -14.23
CA ILE A 261 15.42 27.88 -14.31
C ILE A 261 14.94 28.70 -15.52
N ASN A 262 14.04 28.12 -16.31
CA ASN A 262 13.49 28.77 -17.51
C ASN A 262 11.95 28.76 -17.55
N HIS A 263 11.32 28.32 -16.45
CA HIS A 263 9.87 28.28 -16.31
C HIS A 263 9.43 28.63 -14.88
N LEU A 264 8.46 29.53 -14.74
CA LEU A 264 7.88 29.92 -13.45
C LEU A 264 6.47 29.37 -13.31
N SER A 265 6.21 28.61 -12.25
CA SER A 265 4.85 28.27 -11.85
C SER A 265 4.38 29.29 -10.82
N VAL A 266 3.59 30.27 -11.24
CA VAL A 266 3.00 31.29 -10.37
C VAL A 266 1.93 30.63 -9.49
N GLN A 267 2.09 30.75 -8.17
CA GLN A 267 1.26 30.08 -7.16
C GLN A 267 0.43 31.03 -6.29
N ASP A 268 0.35 32.32 -6.65
CA ASP A 268 -0.49 33.30 -5.97
C ASP A 268 -1.91 32.78 -5.74
N GLU A 269 -2.48 33.05 -4.57
CA GLU A 269 -3.87 32.71 -4.26
C GLU A 269 -4.87 33.43 -5.17
N LEU A 270 -4.46 34.58 -5.71
CA LEU A 270 -5.20 35.34 -6.70
C LEU A 270 -4.26 36.05 -7.68
N PHE A 271 -4.01 35.45 -8.83
CA PHE A 271 -3.23 36.09 -9.89
C PHE A 271 -4.12 36.76 -10.95
N PRO A 272 -3.79 37.98 -11.41
CA PRO A 272 -2.83 38.91 -10.83
C PRO A 272 -3.40 39.68 -9.63
N ALA A 273 -2.53 40.20 -8.77
CA ALA A 273 -2.93 41.13 -7.70
C ALA A 273 -3.42 42.49 -8.24
N SER A 274 -2.79 42.98 -9.31
CA SER A 274 -3.16 44.21 -10.01
C SER A 274 -2.76 44.12 -11.48
N ARG A 275 -3.38 44.94 -12.36
CA ARG A 275 -3.01 44.98 -13.78
C ARG A 275 -1.60 45.52 -14.00
N GLU A 276 -1.18 46.50 -13.19
CA GLU A 276 0.17 47.04 -13.26
C GLU A 276 1.22 45.96 -12.98
N LEU A 277 1.01 45.17 -11.92
CA LEU A 277 1.88 44.05 -11.57
C LEU A 277 1.89 42.98 -12.68
N LEU A 278 0.72 42.65 -13.24
CA LEU A 278 0.62 41.73 -14.37
C LEU A 278 1.49 42.20 -15.54
N HIS A 279 1.33 43.45 -15.96
CA HIS A 279 2.01 44.01 -17.13
C HIS A 279 3.52 44.03 -16.91
N LYS A 280 3.98 44.46 -15.73
CA LYS A 280 5.41 44.49 -15.40
C LYS A 280 6.02 43.10 -15.30
N PHE A 281 5.34 42.15 -14.66
CA PHE A 281 5.78 40.76 -14.63
C PHE A 281 5.88 40.16 -16.05
N CYS A 282 4.89 40.44 -16.90
CA CYS A 282 4.86 40.03 -18.30
C CYS A 282 6.00 40.66 -19.12
N GLU A 283 6.24 41.97 -18.95
CA GLU A 283 7.36 42.69 -19.57
C GLU A 283 8.71 42.06 -19.23
N ILE A 284 8.95 41.77 -17.94
CA ILE A 284 10.19 41.15 -17.46
C ILE A 284 10.35 39.73 -18.01
N THR A 285 9.31 38.89 -17.90
CA THR A 285 9.37 37.49 -18.38
C THR A 285 9.58 37.41 -19.90
N ALA A 286 8.92 38.28 -20.67
CA ALA A 286 9.13 38.41 -22.11
C ALA A 286 10.58 38.80 -22.45
N ARG A 287 11.09 39.86 -21.79
CA ARG A 287 12.45 40.37 -22.01
C ARG A 287 13.50 39.31 -21.66
N GLU A 288 13.31 38.59 -20.56
CA GLU A 288 14.25 37.55 -20.12
C GLU A 288 14.05 36.20 -20.84
N GLY A 289 13.02 36.04 -21.67
CA GLY A 289 12.73 34.79 -22.35
C GLY A 289 12.36 33.65 -21.41
N ILE A 290 11.73 33.96 -20.27
CA ILE A 290 11.29 32.98 -19.26
C ILE A 290 9.81 32.71 -19.47
N THR A 291 9.46 31.44 -19.56
CA THR A 291 8.05 31.03 -19.72
C THR A 291 7.37 30.88 -18.36
N PHE A 292 6.03 30.89 -18.32
CA PHE A 292 5.33 30.69 -17.05
C PHE A 292 3.94 30.06 -17.20
N ASN A 293 3.38 29.62 -16.08
CA ASN A 293 1.97 29.27 -15.92
C ASN A 293 1.41 29.97 -14.67
N CYS A 294 0.11 30.22 -14.65
CA CYS A 294 -0.56 30.85 -13.51
C CYS A 294 -1.94 30.24 -13.25
N ASN A 295 -2.47 30.47 -12.05
CA ASN A 295 -3.83 30.15 -11.67
C ASN A 295 -4.60 31.44 -11.40
N THR A 296 -5.81 31.56 -11.92
CA THR A 296 -6.63 32.76 -11.79
C THR A 296 -8.10 32.42 -11.51
N ARG A 297 -8.87 33.45 -11.19
CA ARG A 297 -10.33 33.41 -11.11
C ARG A 297 -10.91 33.90 -12.43
N ALA A 298 -11.99 33.26 -12.88
CA ALA A 298 -12.46 33.41 -14.25
C ALA A 298 -12.91 34.83 -14.64
N ASP A 299 -13.31 35.65 -13.66
CA ASP A 299 -13.83 37.02 -13.78
C ASP A 299 -12.75 38.13 -13.72
N ILE A 300 -11.48 37.79 -13.52
CA ILE A 300 -10.42 38.80 -13.29
C ILE A 300 -9.77 39.29 -14.59
N LEU A 301 -9.36 38.35 -15.45
CA LEU A 301 -8.62 38.66 -16.67
C LEU A 301 -9.57 39.12 -17.78
N LYS A 302 -9.17 40.19 -18.46
CA LYS A 302 -9.83 40.71 -19.67
C LYS A 302 -9.12 40.23 -20.93
N GLU A 303 -9.73 40.49 -22.08
CA GLU A 303 -9.19 40.09 -23.39
C GLU A 303 -7.74 40.56 -23.61
N GLU A 304 -7.46 41.82 -23.27
CA GLU A 304 -6.12 42.41 -23.40
C GLU A 304 -5.09 41.70 -22.50
N ASP A 305 -5.50 41.28 -21.31
CA ASP A 305 -4.63 40.56 -20.37
C ASP A 305 -4.22 39.20 -20.95
N TYR A 306 -5.13 38.48 -21.62
CA TYR A 306 -4.83 37.21 -22.28
C TYR A 306 -3.86 37.37 -23.47
N ARG A 307 -3.96 38.49 -24.21
CA ARG A 307 -3.00 38.83 -25.27
C ARG A 307 -1.60 39.01 -24.70
N ILE A 308 -1.48 39.83 -23.65
CA ILE A 308 -0.22 40.12 -22.96
C ILE A 308 0.39 38.84 -22.37
N LEU A 309 -0.42 38.01 -21.71
CA LEU A 309 0.01 36.72 -21.17
C LEU A 309 0.65 35.85 -22.26
N ARG A 310 -0.01 35.73 -23.43
CA ARG A 310 0.51 34.92 -24.53
C ARG A 310 1.82 35.45 -25.06
N GLU A 311 1.90 36.74 -25.32
CA GLU A 311 3.11 37.41 -25.86
C GLU A 311 4.30 37.29 -24.90
N SER A 312 4.02 37.19 -23.60
CA SER A 312 5.04 37.11 -22.54
C SER A 312 5.49 35.68 -22.20
N GLY A 313 5.02 34.68 -22.94
CA GLY A 313 5.43 33.28 -22.75
C GLY A 313 4.59 32.50 -21.73
N CYS A 314 3.37 32.94 -21.43
CA CYS A 314 2.42 32.13 -20.66
C CYS A 314 2.00 30.88 -21.46
N LEU A 315 2.28 29.70 -20.90
CA LEU A 315 1.95 28.42 -21.54
C LEU A 315 0.58 27.88 -21.10
N GLN A 316 0.15 28.21 -19.88
CA GLN A 316 -1.04 27.64 -19.26
C GLN A 316 -1.67 28.58 -18.24
N VAL A 317 -3.00 28.67 -18.28
CA VAL A 317 -3.83 29.32 -17.27
C VAL A 317 -4.77 28.28 -16.65
N GLY A 318 -4.67 28.13 -15.32
CA GLY A 318 -5.61 27.35 -14.53
C GLY A 318 -6.73 28.24 -14.00
N ILE A 319 -7.98 27.82 -14.19
CA ILE A 319 -9.16 28.60 -13.84
C ILE A 319 -9.96 27.82 -12.80
N GLY A 320 -10.18 28.44 -11.64
CA GLY A 320 -11.08 27.90 -10.61
C GLY A 320 -12.53 27.99 -11.08
N VAL A 321 -13.14 26.83 -11.40
CA VAL A 321 -14.55 26.72 -11.85
C VAL A 321 -15.45 26.19 -10.74
N GLU A 322 -14.97 25.22 -9.96
CA GLU A 322 -15.60 24.52 -8.84
C GLU A 322 -16.85 23.74 -9.23
N SER A 323 -17.88 24.40 -9.75
CA SER A 323 -19.15 23.79 -10.17
C SER A 323 -19.69 24.46 -11.44
N GLY A 324 -20.39 23.68 -12.27
CA GLY A 324 -21.17 24.22 -13.40
C GLY A 324 -22.61 24.53 -13.05
N SER A 325 -23.04 24.32 -11.80
CA SER A 325 -24.34 24.74 -11.28
C SER A 325 -24.27 26.16 -10.71
N GLU A 326 -25.08 27.07 -11.24
CA GLU A 326 -25.15 28.45 -10.70
C GLU A 326 -25.64 28.49 -9.27
N ARG A 327 -26.51 27.53 -8.90
CA ARG A 327 -27.02 27.40 -7.55
C ARG A 327 -25.88 27.12 -6.58
N ILE A 328 -25.02 26.16 -6.90
CA ILE A 328 -23.86 25.80 -6.08
C ILE A 328 -22.83 26.93 -6.04
N LEU A 329 -22.54 27.57 -7.18
CA LEU A 329 -21.63 28.73 -7.21
C LEU A 329 -22.08 29.85 -6.26
N ARG A 330 -23.39 30.14 -6.20
CA ARG A 330 -23.95 31.09 -5.23
C ARG A 330 -23.78 30.62 -3.79
N LEU A 331 -24.12 29.36 -3.50
CA LEU A 331 -24.06 28.79 -2.16
C LEU A 331 -22.64 28.72 -1.59
N ILE A 332 -21.64 28.39 -2.42
CA ILE A 332 -20.24 28.35 -1.99
C ILE A 332 -19.61 29.74 -1.85
N GLY A 333 -20.37 30.81 -2.09
CA GLY A 333 -19.89 32.19 -2.00
C GLY A 333 -18.97 32.58 -3.16
N LYS A 334 -19.07 31.89 -4.31
CA LYS A 334 -18.32 32.20 -5.51
C LYS A 334 -19.19 33.02 -6.45
N SER A 335 -19.07 34.35 -6.35
CA SER A 335 -19.86 35.32 -7.12
C SER A 335 -19.50 35.42 -8.62
N VAL A 336 -19.07 34.33 -9.28
CA VAL A 336 -18.81 34.29 -10.73
C VAL A 336 -20.02 33.69 -11.44
N LYS A 337 -20.41 34.27 -12.58
CA LYS A 337 -21.44 33.72 -13.48
C LYS A 337 -20.85 32.73 -14.48
N LYS A 338 -21.65 31.75 -14.92
CA LYS A 338 -21.21 30.76 -15.92
C LYS A 338 -20.72 31.40 -17.22
N GLU A 339 -21.34 32.50 -17.64
CA GLU A 339 -20.94 33.27 -18.82
C GLU A 339 -19.51 33.82 -18.69
N GLU A 340 -19.15 34.37 -17.52
CA GLU A 340 -17.81 34.89 -17.25
C GLU A 340 -16.77 33.75 -17.29
N ILE A 341 -17.14 32.57 -16.77
CA ILE A 341 -16.30 31.37 -16.87
C ILE A 341 -16.11 30.98 -18.33
N GLY A 342 -17.20 30.83 -19.09
CA GLY A 342 -17.17 30.50 -20.52
C GLY A 342 -16.29 31.47 -21.32
N ASN A 343 -16.47 32.78 -21.11
CA ASN A 343 -15.68 33.83 -21.75
C ASN A 343 -14.19 33.71 -21.41
N SER A 344 -13.84 33.42 -20.15
CA SER A 344 -12.43 33.23 -19.74
C SER A 344 -11.76 32.06 -20.49
N PHE A 345 -12.46 30.92 -20.62
CA PHE A 345 -11.98 29.77 -21.38
C PHE A 345 -11.91 30.04 -22.89
N GLU A 346 -12.86 30.81 -23.43
CA GLU A 346 -12.86 31.23 -24.83
C GLU A 346 -11.72 32.18 -25.16
N LEU A 347 -11.45 33.16 -24.30
CA LEU A 347 -10.32 34.08 -24.45
C LEU A 347 -8.98 33.33 -24.39
N ALA A 348 -8.81 32.43 -23.43
CA ALA A 348 -7.62 31.58 -23.38
C ALA A 348 -7.44 30.75 -24.67
N ARG A 349 -8.54 30.20 -25.22
CA ARG A 349 -8.54 29.48 -26.50
C ARG A 349 -8.14 30.38 -27.67
N LYS A 350 -8.73 31.58 -27.76
CA LYS A 350 -8.44 32.58 -28.80
C LYS A 350 -6.95 32.90 -28.88
N TYR A 351 -6.29 33.05 -27.73
CA TYR A 351 -4.86 33.35 -27.64
C TYR A 351 -3.96 32.09 -27.57
N ARG A 352 -4.51 30.90 -27.80
CA ARG A 352 -3.78 29.61 -27.81
C ARG A 352 -3.01 29.35 -26.51
N ILE A 353 -3.58 29.75 -25.38
CA ILE A 353 -3.08 29.43 -24.04
C ILE A 353 -3.79 28.15 -23.57
N ARG A 354 -3.04 27.22 -22.96
CA ARG A 354 -3.60 25.97 -22.44
C ARG A 354 -4.51 26.23 -21.26
N ARG A 355 -5.66 25.57 -21.23
CA ARG A 355 -6.75 25.81 -20.26
C ARG A 355 -6.89 24.65 -19.31
N VAL A 356 -6.80 24.92 -18.01
CA VAL A 356 -7.06 23.90 -16.96
C VAL A 356 -8.25 24.34 -16.12
N GLY A 357 -9.25 23.47 -15.96
CA GLY A 357 -10.39 23.72 -15.09
C GLY A 357 -10.27 22.98 -13.76
N TYR A 358 -10.44 23.68 -12.64
CA TYR A 358 -10.51 23.07 -11.30
C TYR A 358 -11.95 22.94 -10.84
N PHE A 359 -12.36 21.72 -10.46
CA PHE A 359 -13.72 21.36 -10.05
C PHE A 359 -13.72 20.67 -8.69
N LEU A 360 -14.82 20.82 -7.96
CA LEU A 360 -15.04 20.26 -6.63
C LEU A 360 -16.32 19.41 -6.62
N ILE A 361 -16.33 18.35 -5.82
CA ILE A 361 -17.52 17.56 -5.48
C ILE A 361 -17.75 17.64 -3.98
N GLY A 362 -19.00 17.82 -3.57
CA GLY A 362 -19.39 18.05 -2.18
C GLY A 362 -19.03 19.47 -1.71
N SER A 363 -18.97 20.43 -2.62
CA SER A 363 -18.50 21.80 -2.34
C SER A 363 -19.43 22.60 -1.42
N HIS A 364 -20.69 22.16 -1.35
CA HIS A 364 -21.70 22.61 -0.39
C HIS A 364 -22.50 21.38 0.13
N PRO A 365 -22.96 21.37 1.39
CA PRO A 365 -23.75 20.24 1.93
C PRO A 365 -25.00 19.92 1.12
N ASP A 366 -25.60 20.92 0.48
CA ASP A 366 -26.83 20.78 -0.31
C ASP A 366 -26.58 20.48 -1.81
N GLU A 367 -25.36 20.13 -2.22
CA GLU A 367 -25.09 19.75 -3.63
C GLU A 367 -25.79 18.44 -4.01
N THR A 368 -26.56 18.44 -5.11
CA THR A 368 -27.34 17.28 -5.60
C THR A 368 -26.71 16.64 -6.84
N GLU A 369 -27.23 15.48 -7.25
CA GLU A 369 -26.75 14.80 -8.47
C GLU A 369 -26.99 15.66 -9.73
N GLU A 370 -28.12 16.40 -9.77
CA GLU A 370 -28.45 17.33 -10.85
C GLU A 370 -27.38 18.42 -11.01
N ASP A 371 -26.89 19.00 -9.91
CA ASP A 371 -25.82 20.01 -9.98
C ASP A 371 -24.51 19.44 -10.53
N VAL A 372 -24.19 18.19 -10.17
CA VAL A 372 -23.03 17.47 -10.70
C VAL A 372 -23.22 17.20 -12.19
N PHE A 373 -24.42 16.85 -12.64
CA PHE A 373 -24.73 16.69 -14.06
C PHE A 373 -24.65 18.00 -14.85
N GLU A 374 -25.11 19.11 -14.28
CA GLU A 374 -24.91 20.45 -14.85
C GLU A 374 -23.42 20.76 -14.99
N THR A 375 -22.62 20.38 -14.00
CA THR A 375 -21.15 20.50 -14.06
C THR A 375 -20.56 19.68 -15.20
N ILE A 376 -20.99 18.43 -15.40
CA ILE A 376 -20.55 17.58 -16.52
C ILE A 376 -20.92 18.19 -17.88
N ARG A 377 -22.13 18.76 -18.01
CA ARG A 377 -22.55 19.45 -19.24
C ARG A 377 -21.67 20.67 -19.48
N PHE A 378 -21.49 21.49 -18.46
CA PHE A 378 -20.71 22.72 -18.55
C PHE A 378 -19.23 22.48 -18.90
N ILE A 379 -18.61 21.41 -18.40
CA ILE A 379 -17.25 20.99 -18.78
C ILE A 379 -17.13 20.76 -20.30
N LYS A 380 -18.18 20.23 -20.94
CA LYS A 380 -18.18 20.00 -22.40
C LYS A 380 -18.25 21.33 -23.16
N ASP A 381 -19.06 22.26 -22.65
CA ASP A 381 -19.33 23.57 -23.25
C ASP A 381 -18.12 24.51 -23.20
N ILE A 382 -17.39 24.58 -22.07
CA ILE A 382 -16.22 25.47 -21.93
C ILE A 382 -14.97 24.99 -22.68
N GLU A 383 -15.03 23.81 -23.29
CA GLU A 383 -13.97 23.22 -24.12
C GLU A 383 -12.55 23.18 -23.50
N THR A 384 -12.45 22.95 -22.19
CA THR A 384 -11.16 22.88 -21.46
C THR A 384 -10.24 21.74 -21.95
N ASP A 385 -8.92 21.90 -21.76
CA ASP A 385 -7.87 20.94 -22.19
C ASP A 385 -7.54 19.89 -21.13
N LEU A 386 -7.65 20.30 -19.87
CA LEU A 386 -7.40 19.47 -18.70
C LEU A 386 -8.41 19.84 -17.62
N ILE A 387 -8.82 18.85 -16.83
CA ILE A 387 -9.58 19.10 -15.61
C ILE A 387 -8.92 18.44 -14.41
N THR A 388 -9.03 19.10 -13.27
CA THR A 388 -8.82 18.48 -11.96
C THR A 388 -10.17 18.48 -11.26
N CYS A 389 -10.60 17.34 -10.74
CA CYS A 389 -11.82 17.21 -9.95
C CYS A 389 -11.46 16.57 -8.62
N THR A 390 -11.68 17.29 -7.52
CA THR A 390 -11.34 16.86 -6.15
C THR A 390 -12.58 16.82 -5.25
N LEU A 391 -12.51 16.09 -4.14
CA LEU A 391 -13.52 16.25 -3.10
C LEU A 391 -13.27 17.56 -2.36
N ALA A 392 -14.33 18.31 -2.06
CA ALA A 392 -14.23 19.43 -1.16
C ALA A 392 -14.00 18.90 0.27
N VAL A 393 -12.79 19.09 0.76
CA VAL A 393 -12.39 18.63 2.08
C VAL A 393 -12.77 19.70 3.10
N PRO A 394 -13.54 19.36 4.15
CA PRO A 394 -13.92 20.31 5.19
C PRO A 394 -12.77 20.51 6.17
N TYR A 395 -11.71 21.19 5.71
CA TYR A 395 -10.56 21.47 6.54
C TYR A 395 -10.93 22.36 7.74
N PRO A 396 -10.23 22.21 8.88
CA PRO A 396 -10.34 23.13 10.00
C PRO A 396 -10.22 24.59 9.54
N GLY A 397 -10.93 25.51 10.21
CA GLY A 397 -10.91 26.94 9.89
C GLY A 397 -11.75 27.36 8.67
N THR A 398 -12.25 26.41 7.86
CA THR A 398 -13.13 26.72 6.72
C THR A 398 -14.60 26.91 7.15
N ARG A 399 -15.38 27.68 6.39
CA ARG A 399 -16.82 27.81 6.65
C ARG A 399 -17.57 26.53 6.28
N LEU A 400 -17.11 25.80 5.26
CA LEU A 400 -17.64 24.49 4.89
C LEU A 400 -17.61 23.52 6.08
N ARG A 401 -16.48 23.46 6.81
CA ARG A 401 -16.35 22.64 8.03
C ARG A 401 -17.40 22.98 9.07
N LYS A 402 -17.57 24.27 9.38
CA LYS A 402 -18.58 24.73 10.36
C LYS A 402 -20.00 24.31 9.98
N ILE A 403 -20.37 24.50 8.70
CA ILE A 403 -21.71 24.12 8.21
C ILE A 403 -21.93 22.60 8.35
N LEU A 404 -20.92 21.78 7.98
CA LEU A 404 -21.05 20.33 8.09
C LEU A 404 -21.04 19.85 9.55
N GLU A 405 -20.31 20.51 10.45
CA GLU A 405 -20.34 20.23 11.90
C GLU A 405 -21.71 20.51 12.51
N GLU A 406 -22.27 21.69 12.25
CA GLU A 406 -23.60 22.10 12.73
C GLU A 406 -24.70 21.15 12.26
N GLN A 407 -24.51 20.51 11.10
CA GLN A 407 -25.44 19.54 10.53
C GLN A 407 -25.13 18.08 10.89
N GLY A 408 -24.09 17.82 11.69
CA GLY A 408 -23.70 16.46 12.09
C GLY A 408 -23.20 15.58 10.93
N LEU A 409 -22.63 16.18 9.89
CA LEU A 409 -22.20 15.50 8.65
C LEU A 409 -20.71 15.10 8.65
N ILE A 410 -20.05 15.18 9.81
CA ILE A 410 -18.64 14.79 9.98
C ILE A 410 -18.52 13.77 11.10
N PHE A 411 -17.87 12.66 10.81
CA PHE A 411 -17.88 11.45 11.64
C PHE A 411 -16.65 11.31 12.54
N SER A 412 -15.52 11.90 12.15
CA SER A 412 -14.25 11.72 12.85
C SER A 412 -13.26 12.85 12.53
N ASN A 413 -12.41 13.18 13.50
CA ASN A 413 -11.26 14.09 13.33
C ASN A 413 -9.98 13.33 13.00
N ASP A 414 -10.08 12.18 12.34
CA ASP A 414 -8.90 11.46 11.87
C ASP A 414 -8.21 12.22 10.73
N TRP A 415 -7.31 13.13 11.08
CA TRP A 415 -6.70 14.11 10.17
C TRP A 415 -6.01 13.49 8.96
N ASP A 416 -5.49 12.25 9.06
CA ASP A 416 -4.88 11.52 7.95
C ASP A 416 -5.87 11.26 6.79
N ARG A 417 -7.18 11.24 7.09
CA ARG A 417 -8.26 10.99 6.13
C ARG A 417 -8.80 12.26 5.46
N TYR A 418 -8.37 13.44 5.88
CA TYR A 418 -8.76 14.74 5.31
C TYR A 418 -7.89 15.08 4.09
N ALA A 419 -8.19 14.44 2.95
CA ALA A 419 -7.40 14.60 1.73
C ALA A 419 -8.29 14.71 0.47
N TYR A 420 -7.83 15.46 -0.54
CA TYR A 420 -8.59 15.74 -1.78
C TYR A 420 -8.99 14.49 -2.59
N TYR A 421 -8.18 13.43 -2.47
CA TYR A 421 -8.38 12.10 -3.02
C TYR A 421 -8.45 11.06 -1.92
N SER A 422 -9.10 11.38 -0.81
CA SER A 422 -9.28 10.44 0.30
C SER A 422 -9.96 9.15 -0.19
N ASP A 423 -9.41 8.02 0.23
CA ASP A 423 -9.94 6.69 -0.05
C ASP A 423 -11.02 6.26 0.92
N ASN A 424 -11.26 7.04 1.98
CA ASN A 424 -12.33 6.83 2.93
C ASN A 424 -12.67 8.15 3.63
N PRO A 425 -13.44 9.06 2.99
CA PRO A 425 -13.80 10.34 3.57
C PRO A 425 -14.56 10.17 4.89
N VAL A 426 -14.18 10.92 5.93
CA VAL A 426 -14.86 10.93 7.24
C VAL A 426 -15.98 11.95 7.33
N TRP A 427 -16.49 12.39 6.18
CA TRP A 427 -17.57 13.37 6.07
C TRP A 427 -18.49 13.00 4.92
N ARG A 428 -19.70 13.54 4.94
CA ARG A 428 -20.71 13.40 3.90
C ARG A 428 -21.35 14.76 3.58
N THR A 429 -22.18 14.81 2.54
CA THR A 429 -23.12 15.91 2.33
C THR A 429 -24.55 15.46 2.66
N ILE A 430 -25.54 16.33 2.47
CA ILE A 430 -26.96 15.99 2.68
C ILE A 430 -27.38 14.89 1.70
N HIS A 431 -26.99 15.04 0.42
CA HIS A 431 -27.44 14.18 -0.68
C HIS A 431 -26.45 13.10 -1.09
N PHE A 432 -25.19 13.17 -0.62
CA PHE A 432 -24.17 12.18 -0.96
C PHE A 432 -23.54 11.55 0.28
N THR A 433 -23.52 10.22 0.33
CA THR A 433 -22.61 9.46 1.20
C THR A 433 -21.14 9.67 0.78
N PRO A 434 -20.15 9.32 1.64
CA PRO A 434 -18.73 9.35 1.26
C PRO A 434 -18.42 8.65 -0.07
N GLU A 435 -19.06 7.51 -0.32
CA GLU A 435 -18.93 6.68 -1.52
C GLU A 435 -19.53 7.39 -2.72
N GLN A 436 -20.74 7.94 -2.56
CA GLN A 436 -21.42 8.66 -3.63
C GLN A 436 -20.64 9.90 -4.07
N MET A 437 -19.99 10.62 -3.14
CA MET A 437 -19.07 11.71 -3.49
C MET A 437 -17.91 11.22 -4.37
N ILE A 438 -17.29 10.08 -4.04
CA ILE A 438 -16.23 9.48 -4.85
C ILE A 438 -16.78 9.01 -6.21
N SER A 439 -17.97 8.43 -6.24
CA SER A 439 -18.66 8.02 -7.47
C SER A 439 -18.89 9.20 -8.41
N MET A 440 -19.38 10.32 -7.87
CA MET A 440 -19.60 11.55 -8.63
C MET A 440 -18.30 12.14 -9.15
N GLN A 441 -17.24 12.19 -8.32
CA GLN A 441 -15.89 12.57 -8.76
C GLN A 441 -15.41 11.70 -9.94
N LEU A 442 -15.55 10.38 -9.84
CA LEU A 442 -15.19 9.44 -10.91
C LEU A 442 -16.00 9.66 -12.18
N ARG A 443 -17.30 9.96 -12.05
CA ARG A 443 -18.19 10.23 -13.17
C ARG A 443 -17.76 11.48 -13.93
N VAL A 444 -17.44 12.56 -13.22
CA VAL A 444 -16.90 13.79 -13.82
C VAL A 444 -15.60 13.50 -14.57
N LEU A 445 -14.62 12.86 -13.92
CA LEU A 445 -13.32 12.55 -14.53
C LEU A 445 -13.46 11.66 -15.76
N ARG A 446 -14.28 10.60 -15.69
CA ARG A 446 -14.52 9.70 -16.84
C ARG A 446 -15.20 10.40 -18.00
N SER A 447 -16.19 11.25 -17.72
CA SER A 447 -16.93 11.98 -18.75
C SER A 447 -16.02 12.88 -19.60
N PHE A 448 -14.94 13.39 -19.00
CA PHE A 448 -13.94 14.20 -19.68
C PHE A 448 -12.83 13.35 -20.32
N TYR A 449 -12.13 12.52 -19.52
CA TYR A 449 -10.91 11.83 -19.96
C TYR A 449 -11.16 10.66 -20.92
N LEU A 450 -12.38 10.10 -20.96
CA LEU A 450 -12.76 9.07 -21.91
C LEU A 450 -13.52 9.63 -23.12
N SER A 451 -13.69 10.95 -23.20
CA SER A 451 -14.37 11.59 -24.33
C SER A 451 -13.48 11.57 -25.58
N PRO A 452 -14.00 11.13 -26.75
CA PRO A 452 -13.29 11.22 -28.02
C PRO A 452 -12.89 12.66 -28.41
N SER A 453 -13.66 13.66 -27.94
CA SER A 453 -13.40 15.09 -28.24
C SER A 453 -12.09 15.61 -27.62
N LEU A 454 -11.58 14.96 -26.57
CA LEU A 454 -10.32 15.36 -25.91
C LEU A 454 -9.10 15.19 -26.82
N LEU A 455 -9.07 14.11 -27.63
CA LEU A 455 -7.97 13.84 -28.56
C LEU A 455 -7.86 14.93 -29.64
N ARG A 456 -9.00 15.37 -30.19
CA ARG A 456 -9.05 16.47 -31.15
C ARG A 456 -8.50 17.77 -30.55
N ARG A 457 -8.99 18.15 -29.37
CA ARG A 457 -8.58 19.40 -28.67
C ARG A 457 -7.09 19.43 -28.34
N ARG A 458 -6.51 18.28 -27.97
CA ARG A 458 -5.08 18.17 -27.66
C ARG A 458 -4.19 18.44 -28.88
N ILE A 459 -4.60 18.01 -30.08
CA ILE A 459 -3.82 18.20 -31.31
C ILE A 459 -3.69 19.68 -31.67
N GLU A 460 -4.71 20.50 -31.40
CA GLU A 460 -4.75 21.93 -31.74
C GLU A 460 -3.76 22.79 -30.92
N ILE A 461 -3.25 22.29 -29.79
CA ILE A 461 -2.38 23.01 -28.84
C ILE A 461 -0.93 22.50 -28.86
N LEU A 462 -0.67 21.43 -29.62
CA LEU A 462 0.67 20.87 -29.77
C LEU A 462 1.61 21.87 -30.45
N SER A 463 2.70 22.21 -29.78
CA SER A 463 3.72 23.11 -30.32
C SER A 463 4.99 22.37 -30.76
N ALA A 464 5.18 21.11 -30.32
CA ALA A 464 6.28 20.25 -30.73
C ALA A 464 5.91 18.75 -30.78
N PRO A 465 6.51 17.94 -31.68
CA PRO A 465 6.24 16.50 -31.78
C PRO A 465 6.51 15.70 -30.50
N ASP A 466 7.51 16.11 -29.71
CA ASP A 466 7.91 15.48 -28.45
C ASP A 466 6.80 15.55 -27.37
N GLU A 467 5.86 16.49 -27.49
CA GLU A 467 4.75 16.68 -26.55
C GLU A 467 3.70 15.56 -26.67
N ILE A 468 3.61 14.89 -27.84
CA ILE A 468 2.66 13.80 -28.10
C ILE A 468 2.93 12.60 -27.19
N PHE A 469 4.20 12.21 -27.05
CA PHE A 469 4.59 11.07 -26.22
C PHE A 469 4.30 11.33 -24.73
N MET A 470 4.59 12.54 -24.24
CA MET A 470 4.31 12.92 -22.85
C MET A 470 2.79 13.01 -22.57
N LEU A 471 1.99 13.49 -23.52
CA LEU A 471 0.53 13.48 -23.40
C LEU A 471 -0.05 12.05 -23.40
N PHE A 472 0.55 11.13 -24.15
CA PHE A 472 0.19 9.72 -24.14
C PHE A 472 0.51 9.06 -22.79
N GLU A 473 1.72 9.27 -22.26
CA GLU A 473 2.08 8.78 -20.92
C GLU A 473 1.19 9.38 -19.81
N GLY A 474 0.93 10.69 -19.87
CA GLY A 474 0.01 11.37 -18.95
C GLY A 474 -1.42 10.81 -19.05
N GLY A 475 -1.87 10.46 -20.26
CA GLY A 475 -3.14 9.76 -20.50
C GLY A 475 -3.18 8.37 -19.85
N LEU A 476 -2.15 7.54 -20.04
CA LEU A 476 -2.04 6.23 -19.41
C LEU A 476 -2.04 6.31 -17.88
N ARG A 477 -1.34 7.30 -17.33
CA ARG A 477 -1.31 7.58 -15.89
C ARG A 477 -2.68 8.02 -15.37
N MET A 478 -3.39 8.86 -16.10
CA MET A 478 -4.77 9.26 -15.75
C MET A 478 -5.73 8.08 -15.81
N ILE A 479 -5.61 7.20 -16.81
CA ILE A 479 -6.40 5.96 -16.89
C ILE A 479 -6.11 5.05 -15.68
N LYS A 480 -4.83 4.91 -15.30
CA LYS A 480 -4.43 4.16 -14.10
C LYS A 480 -5.01 4.78 -12.82
N PHE A 481 -4.97 6.11 -12.71
CA PHE A 481 -5.55 6.85 -11.59
C PHE A 481 -7.06 6.63 -11.48
N ILE A 482 -7.82 6.81 -12.57
CA ILE A 482 -9.27 6.56 -12.63
C ILE A 482 -9.58 5.11 -12.28
N LYS A 483 -8.78 4.15 -12.77
CA LYS A 483 -8.92 2.73 -12.45
C LYS A 483 -8.71 2.45 -10.96
N ASN A 484 -7.67 3.02 -10.36
CA ASN A 484 -7.38 2.87 -8.92
C ASN A 484 -8.51 3.48 -8.07
N ARG A 485 -8.98 4.69 -8.41
CA ARG A 485 -10.09 5.34 -7.71
C ARG A 485 -11.40 4.56 -7.85
N PHE A 486 -11.65 3.91 -8.98
CA PHE A 486 -12.81 3.01 -9.14
C PHE A 486 -12.72 1.78 -8.23
N ILE A 487 -11.51 1.25 -8.01
CA ILE A 487 -11.28 0.16 -7.05
C ILE A 487 -11.58 0.64 -5.62
N THR A 488 -11.11 1.83 -5.25
CA THR A 488 -11.43 2.44 -3.94
C THR A 488 -12.94 2.57 -3.73
N TYR A 489 -13.66 3.17 -4.67
CA TYR A 489 -15.12 3.32 -4.60
C TYR A 489 -15.81 1.98 -4.33
N PHE A 490 -15.41 0.94 -5.08
CA PHE A 490 -15.98 -0.39 -4.94
C PHE A 490 -15.64 -1.07 -3.60
N ASN A 491 -14.47 -0.78 -3.02
CA ASN A 491 -14.10 -1.29 -1.69
C ASN A 491 -14.92 -0.61 -0.58
N LEU A 492 -15.19 0.70 -0.70
CA LEU A 492 -15.99 1.43 0.28
C LEU A 492 -17.48 1.05 0.22
N SER A 493 -18.06 0.93 -0.98
CA SER A 493 -19.47 0.56 -1.13
C SER A 493 -19.77 -0.78 -0.46
N LYS A 494 -18.84 -1.74 -0.53
CA LYS A 494 -18.95 -3.01 0.18
C LYS A 494 -18.91 -2.89 1.71
N SER A 495 -18.13 -1.95 2.25
CA SER A 495 -18.00 -1.79 3.70
C SER A 495 -19.26 -1.27 4.41
N ILE A 496 -20.18 -0.60 3.68
CA ILE A 496 -21.44 -0.08 4.23
C ILE A 496 -22.59 -1.07 4.06
N ASP A 497 -22.64 -1.82 2.96
CA ASP A 497 -23.60 -2.92 2.82
C ASP A 497 -23.40 -3.97 3.93
N GLU A 498 -22.17 -4.12 4.42
CA GLU A 498 -21.82 -4.92 5.61
C GLU A 498 -22.28 -4.28 6.95
N ALA A 499 -22.43 -2.95 7.01
CA ALA A 499 -22.86 -2.22 8.21
C ALA A 499 -24.38 -2.00 8.29
N ALA A 500 -25.08 -1.98 7.15
CA ALA A 500 -26.54 -1.81 7.07
C ALA A 500 -27.33 -3.11 7.35
N VAL A 501 -26.67 -4.27 7.39
CA VAL A 501 -27.30 -5.58 7.63
C VAL A 501 -27.30 -5.98 9.12
N SER A 502 -26.72 -5.19 10.03
CA SER A 502 -26.75 -5.48 11.47
C SER A 502 -27.83 -4.70 12.22
N SER A 503 -29.06 -5.20 12.21
CA SER A 503 -29.98 -5.05 13.36
C SER A 503 -29.77 -6.23 14.32
N PRO A 504 -29.88 -6.05 15.65
CA PRO A 504 -29.41 -7.05 16.60
C PRO A 504 -30.48 -8.11 16.84
N SER A 505 -30.29 -9.29 16.25
CA SER A 505 -30.86 -10.54 16.76
C SER A 505 -29.73 -11.48 17.13
N ASN A 506 -29.69 -11.83 18.41
CA ASN A 506 -28.79 -12.81 19.01
C ASN A 506 -28.83 -14.14 18.24
N GLU A 507 -27.67 -14.58 17.73
CA GLU A 507 -27.07 -15.92 17.85
C GLU A 507 -25.98 -16.07 16.76
N ASP A 508 -24.90 -16.75 17.12
CA ASP A 508 -23.71 -17.10 16.32
C ASP A 508 -22.62 -16.03 16.07
N GLY A 509 -21.74 -15.89 17.06
CA GLY A 509 -20.55 -15.03 17.09
C GLY A 509 -19.38 -15.42 16.17
N ASN A 510 -19.62 -15.89 14.94
CA ASN A 510 -18.54 -16.27 14.00
C ASN A 510 -18.54 -15.51 12.65
N SER A 511 -19.39 -14.51 12.46
CA SER A 511 -19.68 -13.95 11.12
C SER A 511 -18.85 -12.73 10.66
N ARG A 512 -17.84 -12.27 11.41
CA ARG A 512 -17.13 -11.01 11.07
C ARG A 512 -15.82 -11.15 10.27
N PHE A 513 -15.42 -12.36 9.85
CA PHE A 513 -14.09 -12.60 9.24
C PHE A 513 -14.09 -12.92 7.73
N SER A 514 -15.23 -12.92 7.02
CA SER A 514 -15.37 -13.73 5.79
C SER A 514 -15.66 -13.03 4.46
N ASN A 515 -15.83 -11.70 4.36
CA ASN A 515 -16.45 -11.10 3.16
C ASN A 515 -15.73 -11.36 1.80
N ARG A 516 -14.41 -11.59 1.77
CA ARG A 516 -13.71 -11.99 0.52
C ARG A 516 -13.73 -13.49 0.22
N VAL A 517 -13.80 -14.32 1.27
CA VAL A 517 -13.93 -15.77 1.13
C VAL A 517 -15.35 -16.09 0.69
N ASP A 518 -16.34 -15.37 1.22
CA ASP A 518 -17.75 -15.50 0.88
C ASP A 518 -18.02 -15.20 -0.59
N GLU A 519 -17.43 -14.15 -1.19
CA GLU A 519 -17.60 -13.89 -2.63
C GLU A 519 -17.10 -15.03 -3.52
N VAL A 520 -15.94 -15.62 -3.21
CA VAL A 520 -15.40 -16.75 -4.00
C VAL A 520 -16.22 -18.00 -3.73
N LEU A 521 -16.63 -18.25 -2.48
CA LEU A 521 -17.49 -19.37 -2.14
C LEU A 521 -18.89 -19.22 -2.73
N GLU A 522 -19.46 -18.03 -2.82
CA GLU A 522 -20.72 -17.71 -3.50
C GLU A 522 -20.60 -17.90 -5.01
N LEU A 523 -19.51 -17.42 -5.62
CA LEU A 523 -19.18 -17.71 -7.02
C LEU A 523 -19.09 -19.21 -7.30
N LEU A 524 -18.71 -20.02 -6.32
CA LEU A 524 -18.67 -21.48 -6.43
C LEU A 524 -19.97 -22.14 -5.96
N ASN A 525 -20.88 -21.38 -5.36
CA ASN A 525 -22.09 -21.83 -4.67
C ASN A 525 -21.80 -22.83 -3.53
N MET A 526 -20.64 -22.65 -2.90
CA MET A 526 -20.16 -23.36 -1.74
C MET A 526 -20.50 -22.65 -0.43
N SER A 527 -20.84 -21.36 -0.45
CA SER A 527 -21.16 -20.56 0.75
C SER A 527 -22.36 -21.08 1.56
N ARG A 528 -23.26 -21.82 0.91
CA ARG A 528 -24.44 -22.46 1.55
C ARG A 528 -24.26 -23.95 1.82
N ALA A 529 -23.13 -24.54 1.41
CA ALA A 529 -22.90 -25.97 1.57
C ALA A 529 -22.49 -26.27 3.02
N ARG A 530 -23.27 -27.12 3.70
CA ARG A 530 -22.99 -27.58 5.05
C ARG A 530 -22.48 -29.01 5.03
N VAL A 531 -21.37 -29.25 5.70
CA VAL A 531 -20.77 -30.59 5.83
C VAL A 531 -21.50 -31.34 6.94
N LEU A 532 -22.08 -32.49 6.60
CA LEU A 532 -22.73 -33.38 7.56
C LEU A 532 -21.71 -34.35 8.19
N SER A 533 -20.87 -34.94 7.35
CA SER A 533 -19.83 -35.89 7.78
C SER A 533 -18.80 -36.09 6.67
N GLY A 534 -17.74 -36.85 6.94
CA GLY A 534 -16.82 -37.29 5.90
C GLY A 534 -16.20 -38.64 6.27
N SER A 535 -15.74 -39.37 5.26
CA SER A 535 -15.10 -40.67 5.42
C SER A 535 -14.20 -40.95 4.24
N GLY A 536 -12.94 -41.33 4.50
CA GLY A 536 -11.97 -41.62 3.44
C GLY A 536 -11.75 -40.41 2.53
N ALA A 537 -11.97 -40.55 1.23
CA ALA A 537 -11.83 -39.46 0.26
C ALA A 537 -13.11 -38.63 0.03
N TYR A 538 -14.16 -38.84 0.83
CA TYR A 538 -15.49 -38.29 0.57
C TYR A 538 -15.99 -37.38 1.68
N ILE A 539 -16.59 -36.26 1.28
CA ILE A 539 -17.31 -35.32 2.13
C ILE A 539 -18.80 -35.45 1.83
N LYS A 540 -19.61 -35.73 2.85
CA LYS A 540 -21.06 -35.78 2.74
C LYS A 540 -21.66 -34.46 3.18
N LEU A 541 -22.45 -33.85 2.31
CA LEU A 541 -23.16 -32.60 2.58
C LEU A 541 -24.56 -32.87 3.15
N GLU A 542 -25.15 -31.88 3.82
CA GLU A 542 -26.53 -31.95 4.32
C GLU A 542 -27.57 -32.10 3.20
N ASP A 543 -27.26 -31.63 1.98
CA ASP A 543 -28.11 -31.77 0.79
C ASP A 543 -28.09 -33.18 0.17
N GLY A 544 -27.39 -34.13 0.80
CA GLY A 544 -27.28 -35.52 0.38
C GLY A 544 -26.16 -35.80 -0.64
N ARG A 545 -25.49 -34.77 -1.17
CA ARG A 545 -24.38 -34.98 -2.13
C ARG A 545 -23.13 -35.53 -1.43
N GLU A 546 -22.48 -36.48 -2.11
CA GLU A 546 -21.17 -37.00 -1.74
C GLU A 546 -20.10 -36.41 -2.67
N ILE A 547 -19.24 -35.58 -2.10
CA ILE A 547 -18.19 -34.84 -2.80
C ILE A 547 -16.88 -35.61 -2.68
N LEU A 548 -16.28 -35.97 -3.81
CA LEU A 548 -14.91 -36.50 -3.87
C LEU A 548 -13.92 -35.37 -3.58
N ASP A 549 -13.16 -35.49 -2.49
CA ASP A 549 -12.21 -34.48 -2.03
C ASP A 549 -10.81 -34.70 -2.63
N MET A 550 -10.54 -34.02 -3.75
CA MET A 550 -9.21 -33.97 -4.35
C MET A 550 -8.34 -32.85 -3.76
N TRP A 551 -8.86 -32.05 -2.84
CA TRP A 551 -8.17 -30.94 -2.19
C TRP A 551 -7.56 -31.32 -0.84
N GLY A 552 -8.19 -32.24 -0.11
CA GLY A 552 -7.66 -32.87 1.10
C GLY A 552 -7.43 -31.90 2.25
N ALA A 553 -8.30 -30.87 2.41
CA ALA A 553 -8.13 -29.80 3.39
C ALA A 553 -6.73 -29.17 3.38
N TYR A 554 -6.30 -28.66 2.21
CA TYR A 554 -4.94 -28.13 1.97
C TYR A 554 -3.80 -29.14 2.16
N GLY A 555 -4.11 -30.43 2.30
CA GLY A 555 -3.20 -31.55 2.53
C GLY A 555 -3.27 -32.14 3.93
N ALA A 556 -4.10 -31.63 4.84
CA ALA A 556 -4.23 -32.14 6.22
C ALA A 556 -4.91 -33.51 6.31
N ASN A 557 -5.76 -33.88 5.33
CA ASN A 557 -6.50 -35.14 5.34
C ASN A 557 -5.81 -36.24 4.53
N ALA A 558 -4.49 -36.37 4.66
CA ALA A 558 -3.72 -37.32 3.84
C ALA A 558 -4.17 -38.77 4.02
N LEU A 559 -4.52 -39.21 5.23
CA LEU A 559 -4.98 -40.58 5.50
C LEU A 559 -6.51 -40.75 5.37
N GLY A 560 -7.18 -39.77 4.75
CA GLY A 560 -8.63 -39.72 4.63
C GLY A 560 -9.31 -39.10 5.85
N ILE A 561 -10.55 -38.64 5.65
CA ILE A 561 -11.38 -38.04 6.69
C ILE A 561 -11.84 -39.15 7.64
N ASN A 562 -11.79 -38.87 8.95
CA ASN A 562 -12.23 -39.79 10.01
C ASN A 562 -11.57 -41.18 9.96
N ASN A 563 -10.25 -41.22 9.79
CA ASN A 563 -9.50 -42.47 9.86
C ASN A 563 -9.74 -43.18 11.20
N ARG A 564 -10.24 -44.43 11.13
CA ARG A 564 -10.71 -45.17 12.31
C ARG A 564 -9.59 -45.50 13.29
N ASP A 565 -8.41 -45.86 12.80
CA ASP A 565 -7.28 -46.24 13.65
C ASP A 565 -6.80 -45.05 14.48
N ILE A 566 -6.71 -43.88 13.86
CA ILE A 566 -6.35 -42.63 14.53
C ILE A 566 -7.41 -42.24 15.57
N LEU A 567 -8.68 -42.28 15.20
CA LEU A 567 -9.78 -41.97 16.12
C LEU A 567 -9.82 -42.93 17.33
N ASN A 568 -9.52 -44.21 17.11
CA ASN A 568 -9.46 -45.19 18.18
C ASN A 568 -8.31 -44.89 19.15
N VAL A 569 -7.10 -44.60 18.64
CA VAL A 569 -5.95 -44.22 19.47
C VAL A 569 -6.22 -42.96 20.29
N VAL A 570 -6.89 -41.98 19.71
CA VAL A 570 -7.32 -40.75 20.40
C VAL A 570 -8.30 -41.06 21.52
N ARG A 571 -9.33 -41.88 21.25
CA ARG A 571 -10.32 -42.28 22.26
C ARG A 571 -9.67 -43.05 23.40
N THR A 572 -8.81 -44.02 23.10
CA THR A 572 -8.06 -44.77 24.12
C THR A 572 -7.20 -43.83 24.97
N SER A 573 -6.49 -42.88 24.35
CA SER A 573 -5.68 -41.90 25.09
C SER A 573 -6.55 -41.02 26.00
N LEU A 574 -7.77 -40.68 25.56
CA LEU A 574 -8.74 -39.92 26.35
C LEU A 574 -9.28 -40.73 27.54
N ASP A 575 -9.64 -42.00 27.31
CA ASP A 575 -10.14 -42.92 28.34
C ASP A 575 -9.08 -43.18 29.42
N GLU A 576 -7.80 -43.23 29.03
CA GLU A 576 -6.64 -43.30 29.93
C GLU A 576 -6.37 -42.00 30.71
N SER A 577 -7.22 -40.97 30.53
CA SER A 577 -7.08 -39.66 31.17
C SER A 577 -5.72 -39.00 30.93
N LYS A 578 -5.15 -39.18 29.73
CA LYS A 578 -3.93 -38.50 29.30
C LYS A 578 -4.23 -37.03 28.99
N VAL A 579 -4.44 -36.24 30.04
CA VAL A 579 -4.73 -34.80 29.97
C VAL A 579 -3.47 -33.98 29.69
N ASN A 580 -3.65 -32.72 29.29
CA ASN A 580 -2.52 -31.83 29.03
C ASN A 580 -1.84 -31.38 30.34
N VAL A 581 -0.87 -32.15 30.81
CA VAL A 581 -0.01 -31.80 31.96
C VAL A 581 1.30 -31.19 31.45
N VAL A 582 1.33 -29.88 31.18
CA VAL A 582 2.52 -29.20 30.65
C VAL A 582 3.72 -29.42 31.59
N PHE A 583 4.92 -29.47 31.02
CA PHE A 583 6.26 -29.47 31.64
C PHE A 583 6.29 -29.12 33.16
N PRO A 584 6.97 -29.89 34.04
CA PRO A 584 8.23 -30.60 33.79
C PRO A 584 8.16 -32.13 33.70
N PHE A 585 6.96 -32.73 33.61
CA PHE A 585 6.83 -34.19 33.60
C PHE A 585 7.27 -34.79 32.26
N LYS A 586 8.04 -35.88 32.30
CA LYS A 586 8.41 -36.66 31.11
C LYS A 586 7.16 -37.29 30.50
N ARG A 587 7.08 -37.32 29.17
CA ARG A 587 6.00 -37.96 28.41
C ARG A 587 6.54 -39.02 27.48
N ASP A 588 5.99 -40.22 27.59
CA ASP A 588 6.35 -41.34 26.72
C ASP A 588 5.89 -41.05 25.28
N GLU A 589 4.77 -40.37 25.08
CA GLU A 589 4.25 -40.01 23.75
C GLU A 589 5.21 -39.08 22.98
N SER A 590 5.84 -38.13 23.69
CA SER A 590 6.83 -37.22 23.08
C SER A 590 8.08 -37.99 22.66
N ALA A 591 8.56 -38.90 23.50
CA ALA A 591 9.70 -39.77 23.18
C ALA A 591 9.40 -40.73 22.02
N LEU A 592 8.20 -41.32 21.98
CA LEU A 592 7.76 -42.22 20.92
C LEU A 592 7.67 -41.49 19.57
N LEU A 593 6.97 -40.37 19.52
CA LEU A 593 6.80 -39.62 18.27
C LEU A 593 8.13 -39.03 17.78
N SER A 594 8.91 -38.42 18.68
CA SER A 594 10.21 -37.82 18.31
C SER A 594 11.21 -38.89 17.86
N GLY A 595 11.27 -40.04 18.55
CA GLY A 595 12.10 -41.17 18.18
C GLY A 595 11.75 -41.72 16.80
N LYS A 596 10.45 -41.82 16.50
CA LYS A 596 9.98 -42.26 15.17
C LYS A 596 10.27 -41.24 14.08
N LEU A 597 10.05 -39.95 14.33
CA LEU A 597 10.37 -38.89 13.38
C LEU A 597 11.87 -38.84 13.07
N CYS A 598 12.73 -38.99 14.07
CA CYS A 598 14.17 -39.04 13.89
C CYS A 598 14.61 -40.30 13.13
N SER A 599 13.92 -41.44 13.30
CA SER A 599 14.29 -42.69 12.62
C SER A 599 13.92 -42.70 11.13
N ILE A 600 12.84 -42.02 10.74
CA ILE A 600 12.44 -41.89 9.33
C ILE A 600 13.18 -40.75 8.61
N ALA A 601 13.72 -39.77 9.34
CA ALA A 601 14.56 -38.72 8.77
C ALA A 601 15.99 -39.22 8.50
N HIS A 602 16.81 -38.40 7.83
CA HIS A 602 18.22 -38.74 7.63
C HIS A 602 18.97 -38.81 8.97
N ARG A 603 20.00 -39.67 9.05
CA ARG A 603 20.75 -39.99 10.28
C ARG A 603 21.39 -38.79 11.01
N GLY A 604 21.46 -37.62 10.37
CA GLY A 604 21.97 -36.40 10.98
C GLY A 604 20.97 -35.70 11.91
N ILE A 605 19.68 -36.02 11.84
CA ILE A 605 18.66 -35.48 12.74
C ILE A 605 18.81 -36.07 14.15
N GLY A 606 18.78 -35.21 15.16
CA GLY A 606 19.04 -35.57 16.56
C GLY A 606 17.96 -35.14 17.56
N GLY A 607 16.99 -34.32 17.15
CA GLY A 607 15.93 -33.87 18.04
C GLY A 607 14.70 -33.35 17.30
N ALA A 608 13.59 -33.22 18.05
CA ALA A 608 12.33 -32.68 17.57
C ALA A 608 11.77 -31.69 18.59
N ILE A 609 11.21 -30.58 18.11
CA ILE A 609 10.38 -29.66 18.91
C ILE A 609 8.98 -29.69 18.32
N PHE A 610 8.00 -30.04 19.15
CA PHE A 610 6.60 -30.06 18.72
C PHE A 610 5.97 -28.68 18.80
N THR A 611 4.96 -28.44 17.97
CA THR A 611 4.22 -27.19 17.82
C THR A 611 2.76 -27.50 17.49
N THR A 612 1.90 -26.48 17.42
CA THR A 612 0.48 -26.67 17.05
C THR A 612 0.23 -26.65 15.54
N GLY A 613 1.24 -26.32 14.73
CA GLY A 613 1.10 -26.34 13.28
C GLY A 613 2.32 -25.83 12.52
N GLY A 614 2.22 -25.87 11.19
CA GLY A 614 3.37 -25.62 10.31
C GLY A 614 3.98 -24.21 10.41
N SER A 615 3.18 -23.15 10.56
CA SER A 615 3.74 -21.79 10.71
C SER A 615 4.59 -21.67 11.97
N GLU A 616 4.15 -22.30 13.06
CA GLU A 616 4.88 -22.31 14.32
C GLU A 616 6.14 -23.18 14.23
N SER A 617 6.10 -24.31 13.52
CA SER A 617 7.31 -25.11 13.22
C SER A 617 8.37 -24.27 12.51
N VAL A 618 7.97 -23.50 11.49
CA VAL A 618 8.94 -22.65 10.78
C VAL A 618 9.42 -21.49 11.64
N ASP A 619 8.57 -20.87 12.49
CA ASP A 619 9.04 -19.86 13.44
C ASP A 619 10.07 -20.43 14.44
N VAL A 620 9.85 -21.66 14.94
CA VAL A 620 10.83 -22.38 15.78
C VAL A 620 12.12 -22.61 14.99
N ALA A 621 12.05 -23.05 13.74
CA ALA A 621 13.23 -23.24 12.89
C ALA A 621 14.04 -21.95 12.69
N LEU A 622 13.36 -20.81 12.45
CA LEU A 622 14.00 -19.50 12.36
C LEU A 622 14.73 -19.14 13.66
N ARG A 623 14.09 -19.35 14.82
CA ARG A 623 14.70 -19.09 16.14
C ARG A 623 15.90 -20.00 16.41
N VAL A 624 15.81 -21.28 16.06
CA VAL A 624 16.91 -22.25 16.18
C VAL A 624 18.09 -21.81 15.32
N ALA A 625 17.86 -21.44 14.06
CA ALA A 625 18.91 -20.94 13.17
C ALA A 625 19.56 -19.65 13.70
N ALA A 626 18.77 -18.68 14.17
CA ALA A 626 19.29 -17.45 14.77
C ALA A 626 20.12 -17.72 16.03
N LYS A 627 19.71 -18.66 16.90
CA LYS A 627 20.47 -19.04 18.10
C LYS A 627 21.77 -19.77 17.74
N TYR A 628 21.73 -20.63 16.72
CA TYR A 628 22.89 -21.35 16.21
C TYR A 628 23.95 -20.40 15.64
N ARG A 629 23.52 -19.43 14.83
CA ARG A 629 24.43 -18.53 14.11
C ARG A 629 24.81 -17.29 14.89
N LYS A 630 23.91 -16.78 15.74
CA LYS A 630 24.07 -15.56 16.55
C LYS A 630 24.39 -14.32 15.69
N ARG A 631 23.75 -14.18 14.50
CA ARG A 631 24.04 -13.10 13.53
C ARG A 631 22.88 -12.15 13.26
N GLY A 632 21.83 -12.20 14.06
CA GLY A 632 20.74 -11.21 14.03
C GLY A 632 19.51 -11.60 13.20
N GLY A 633 19.48 -12.82 12.63
CA GLY A 633 18.26 -13.38 12.02
C GLY A 633 18.06 -12.95 10.57
N ARG A 634 19.12 -12.99 9.76
CA ARG A 634 19.11 -12.69 8.33
C ARG A 634 18.92 -13.97 7.51
N TYR A 635 17.79 -14.08 6.82
CA TYR A 635 17.40 -15.32 6.13
C TYR A 635 17.30 -15.15 4.62
N ILE A 636 17.66 -16.19 3.86
CA ILE A 636 17.31 -16.29 2.44
C ILE A 636 15.99 -17.03 2.30
N CYS A 637 15.06 -16.47 1.52
CA CYS A 637 13.87 -17.17 1.04
C CYS A 637 13.74 -17.02 -0.48
N PHE A 638 12.75 -17.69 -1.07
CA PHE A 638 12.60 -17.75 -2.53
C PHE A 638 11.33 -17.06 -3.04
N THR A 639 11.37 -16.56 -4.28
CA THR A 639 10.18 -16.05 -4.97
C THR A 639 9.06 -17.09 -4.95
N ASN A 640 7.81 -16.66 -4.76
CA ASN A 640 6.60 -17.49 -4.66
C ASN A 640 6.51 -18.43 -3.44
N SER A 641 7.44 -18.35 -2.48
CA SER A 641 7.41 -19.18 -1.27
C SER A 641 6.15 -18.98 -0.42
N PHE A 642 5.80 -19.99 0.37
CA PHE A 642 4.79 -19.91 1.42
C PHE A 642 5.21 -20.74 2.64
N HIS A 643 5.54 -20.05 3.73
CA HIS A 643 6.01 -20.69 4.96
C HIS A 643 5.05 -20.53 6.15
N GLY A 644 3.95 -19.79 5.95
CA GLY A 644 2.98 -19.52 7.00
C GLY A 644 2.47 -18.09 7.00
N LYS A 645 1.72 -17.76 8.05
CA LYS A 645 1.07 -16.44 8.22
C LYS A 645 1.35 -15.77 9.57
N THR A 646 2.15 -16.38 10.44
CA THR A 646 2.69 -15.69 11.62
C THR A 646 3.69 -14.62 11.18
N ILE A 647 4.01 -13.62 12.00
CA ILE A 647 4.87 -12.51 11.56
C ILE A 647 6.23 -12.99 11.03
N GLY A 648 6.87 -13.97 11.70
CA GLY A 648 8.15 -14.53 11.27
C GLY A 648 8.05 -15.24 9.92
N THR A 649 7.17 -16.23 9.81
CA THR A 649 6.93 -16.97 8.55
C THR A 649 6.38 -16.11 7.41
N LEU A 650 5.54 -15.12 7.69
CA LEU A 650 5.04 -14.18 6.71
C LEU A 650 6.18 -13.32 6.16
N SER A 651 7.18 -12.98 6.98
CA SER A 651 8.36 -12.22 6.54
C SER A 651 9.15 -12.93 5.45
N ILE A 652 9.31 -14.26 5.57
CA ILE A 652 9.99 -15.11 4.58
C ILE A 652 9.06 -15.67 3.48
N THR A 653 7.76 -15.38 3.53
CA THR A 653 6.77 -15.79 2.50
C THR A 653 6.71 -14.77 1.35
N ASN A 654 7.18 -15.08 0.14
CA ASN A 654 7.22 -14.11 -0.95
C ASN A 654 5.91 -14.04 -1.76
N GLN A 655 4.83 -13.61 -1.10
CA GLN A 655 3.51 -13.39 -1.71
C GLN A 655 3.00 -11.97 -1.39
N PRO A 656 3.20 -10.99 -2.29
CA PRO A 656 2.87 -9.58 -2.03
C PRO A 656 1.40 -9.32 -1.67
N ALA A 657 0.48 -10.20 -2.08
CA ALA A 657 -0.95 -10.05 -1.78
C ALA A 657 -1.28 -10.20 -0.30
N ILE A 658 -0.51 -11.00 0.45
CA ILE A 658 -0.77 -11.30 1.87
C ILE A 658 0.18 -10.57 2.84
N LYS A 659 1.15 -9.80 2.31
CA LYS A 659 2.14 -9.04 3.08
C LYS A 659 1.76 -7.57 3.33
N ARG A 660 0.73 -7.06 2.66
CA ARG A 660 0.42 -5.61 2.64
C ARG A 660 0.11 -5.11 4.04
N ASP A 661 0.66 -3.94 4.36
CA ASP A 661 0.31 -3.16 5.55
C ASP A 661 0.63 -3.85 6.89
N ILE A 662 1.52 -4.86 6.89
CA ILE A 662 1.96 -5.60 8.09
C ILE A 662 3.45 -5.33 8.36
N PRO A 663 3.86 -5.00 9.59
CA PRO A 663 5.27 -4.90 9.94
C PRO A 663 5.92 -6.30 9.94
N LEU A 664 6.99 -6.47 9.17
CA LEU A 664 7.69 -7.75 8.96
C LEU A 664 9.17 -7.65 9.38
N LEU A 665 9.84 -8.80 9.53
CA LEU A 665 11.29 -8.88 9.73
C LEU A 665 12.01 -8.19 8.57
N LYS A 666 13.01 -7.37 8.89
CA LYS A 666 13.65 -6.45 7.93
C LYS A 666 14.75 -7.12 7.10
N ASP A 667 15.47 -8.08 7.67
CA ASP A 667 16.67 -8.68 7.08
C ASP A 667 16.38 -9.96 6.27
N ILE A 668 15.44 -9.88 5.32
CA ILE A 668 15.09 -10.99 4.43
C ILE A 668 15.69 -10.78 3.04
N ILE A 669 16.48 -11.75 2.57
CA ILE A 669 17.01 -11.78 1.20
C ILE A 669 16.10 -12.67 0.36
N VAL A 670 15.49 -12.12 -0.70
CA VAL A 670 14.69 -12.91 -1.64
C VAL A 670 15.57 -13.31 -2.84
N CYS A 671 15.75 -14.61 -3.04
CA CYS A 671 16.35 -15.19 -4.23
C CYS A 671 15.27 -15.68 -5.20
N ARG A 672 15.52 -15.64 -6.50
CA ARG A 672 14.61 -16.28 -7.46
C ARG A 672 14.71 -17.81 -7.31
N PHE A 673 13.57 -18.49 -7.23
CA PHE A 673 13.51 -19.95 -7.17
C PHE A 673 14.05 -20.54 -8.49
N ASN A 674 14.84 -21.62 -8.40
CA ASN A 674 15.58 -22.23 -9.51
C ASN A 674 16.65 -21.32 -10.19
N ASP A 675 17.07 -20.22 -9.56
CA ASP A 675 18.16 -19.38 -10.08
C ASP A 675 19.46 -19.59 -9.29
N ALA A 676 20.20 -20.66 -9.65
CA ALA A 676 21.45 -21.03 -8.99
C ALA A 676 22.52 -19.91 -9.06
N LYS A 677 22.58 -19.18 -10.19
CA LYS A 677 23.56 -18.10 -10.40
C LYS A 677 23.27 -16.90 -9.52
N MET A 678 21.99 -16.54 -9.35
CA MET A 678 21.60 -15.49 -8.41
C MET A 678 21.94 -15.89 -6.98
N PHE A 679 21.66 -17.14 -6.62
CA PHE A 679 21.98 -17.67 -5.30
C PHE A 679 23.50 -17.62 -5.02
N GLU A 680 24.34 -18.04 -5.98
CA GLU A 680 25.80 -17.91 -5.91
C GLU A 680 26.25 -16.49 -5.58
N LYS A 681 25.76 -15.50 -6.33
CA LYS A 681 26.10 -14.09 -6.11
C LYS A 681 25.68 -13.58 -4.73
N ILE A 682 24.55 -14.06 -4.20
CA ILE A 682 24.10 -13.74 -2.85
C ILE A 682 25.08 -14.32 -1.83
N ILE A 683 25.48 -15.58 -1.98
CA ILE A 683 26.42 -16.24 -1.08
C ILE A 683 27.81 -15.60 -1.15
N GLU A 684 28.30 -15.24 -2.33
CA GLU A 684 29.57 -14.51 -2.50
C GLU A 684 29.56 -13.16 -1.77
N ARG A 685 28.45 -12.41 -1.86
CA ARG A 685 28.31 -11.09 -1.25
C ARG A 685 28.05 -11.15 0.26
N ASP A 686 27.13 -12.00 0.68
CA ASP A 686 26.52 -11.97 2.01
C ASP A 686 26.72 -13.27 2.82
N GLY A 687 27.40 -14.29 2.30
CA GLY A 687 27.47 -15.65 2.89
C GLY A 687 27.84 -15.68 4.38
N LYS A 688 28.72 -14.76 4.82
CA LYS A 688 29.14 -14.63 6.23
C LYS A 688 28.07 -14.02 7.14
N ASN A 689 27.00 -13.42 6.61
CA ASN A 689 25.98 -12.72 7.37
C ASN A 689 24.60 -13.38 7.24
N ILE A 690 24.52 -14.61 6.75
CA ILE A 690 23.27 -15.35 6.59
C ILE A 690 23.11 -16.37 7.73
N ASP A 691 21.96 -16.31 8.40
CA ASP A 691 21.58 -17.21 9.49
C ASP A 691 20.97 -18.52 8.96
N ALA A 692 20.17 -18.49 7.89
CA ALA A 692 19.69 -19.70 7.22
C ALA A 692 19.19 -19.46 5.79
N VAL A 693 19.08 -20.55 5.03
CA VAL A 693 18.29 -20.63 3.80
C VAL A 693 17.01 -21.37 4.10
N VAL A 694 15.85 -20.77 3.81
CA VAL A 694 14.53 -21.39 3.98
C VAL A 694 13.93 -21.70 2.62
N MET A 695 13.55 -22.96 2.39
CA MET A 695 13.01 -23.39 1.10
C MET A 695 11.95 -24.47 1.23
N GLU A 696 11.06 -24.51 0.24
CA GLU A 696 10.23 -25.67 -0.09
C GLU A 696 10.87 -26.33 -1.32
N LEU A 697 11.07 -27.65 -1.34
CA LEU A 697 11.53 -28.37 -2.54
C LEU A 697 10.47 -28.48 -3.64
N ILE A 698 9.20 -28.38 -3.24
CA ILE A 698 8.07 -28.19 -4.17
C ILE A 698 7.21 -27.06 -3.61
N GLN A 699 7.21 -25.91 -4.28
CA GLN A 699 6.44 -24.74 -3.84
C GLN A 699 4.94 -24.99 -4.07
N ALA A 700 4.24 -25.46 -3.04
CA ALA A 700 2.86 -25.92 -3.16
C ALA A 700 1.91 -24.77 -3.52
N ASN A 701 2.03 -23.66 -2.79
CA ASN A 701 1.27 -22.44 -3.03
C ASN A 701 1.84 -21.58 -4.18
N GLY A 702 3.08 -21.85 -4.59
CA GLY A 702 3.78 -21.16 -5.68
C GLY A 702 3.37 -21.59 -7.07
N GLY A 703 2.49 -22.59 -7.20
CA GLY A 703 2.07 -23.16 -8.49
C GLY A 703 2.53 -24.59 -8.74
N ILE A 704 2.86 -25.34 -7.67
CA ILE A 704 3.39 -26.71 -7.71
C ILE A 704 4.69 -26.75 -8.54
N ILE A 705 5.61 -25.84 -8.21
CA ILE A 705 6.89 -25.69 -8.91
C ILE A 705 7.94 -26.51 -8.16
N GLN A 706 8.57 -27.46 -8.86
CA GLN A 706 9.63 -28.30 -8.30
C GLN A 706 10.99 -27.61 -8.39
N ALA A 707 11.83 -27.83 -7.38
CA ALA A 707 13.21 -27.41 -7.41
C ALA A 707 13.99 -28.20 -8.48
N GLU A 708 14.82 -27.51 -9.26
CA GLU A 708 15.69 -28.18 -10.22
C GLU A 708 16.85 -28.88 -9.50
N LYS A 709 17.24 -30.08 -9.96
CA LYS A 709 18.32 -30.86 -9.34
C LYS A 709 19.62 -30.07 -9.20
N GLY A 710 20.07 -29.42 -10.27
CA GLY A 710 21.29 -28.60 -10.25
C GLY A 710 21.19 -27.38 -9.32
N PHE A 711 19.98 -26.84 -9.12
CA PHE A 711 19.75 -25.76 -8.16
C PHE A 711 19.89 -26.24 -6.72
N VAL A 712 19.27 -27.37 -6.37
CA VAL A 712 19.38 -27.98 -5.03
C VAL A 712 20.81 -28.42 -4.73
N GLU A 713 21.50 -29.05 -5.68
CA GLU A 713 22.91 -29.43 -5.57
C GLU A 713 23.80 -28.21 -5.30
N ARG A 714 23.52 -27.08 -5.96
CA ARG A 714 24.28 -25.85 -5.75
C ARG A 714 24.02 -25.21 -4.39
N ILE A 715 22.75 -25.15 -3.95
CA ILE A 715 22.39 -24.69 -2.60
C ILE A 715 23.13 -25.54 -1.56
N ASN A 716 23.01 -26.86 -1.66
CA ASN A 716 23.64 -27.81 -0.74
C ASN A 716 25.16 -27.56 -0.62
N THR A 717 25.83 -27.42 -1.75
CA THR A 717 27.29 -27.23 -1.81
C THR A 717 27.71 -25.91 -1.15
N LEU A 718 27.05 -24.81 -1.50
CA LEU A 718 27.41 -23.49 -1.00
C LEU A 718 27.04 -23.32 0.48
N CYS A 719 25.86 -23.79 0.90
CA CYS A 719 25.45 -23.74 2.29
C CYS A 719 26.43 -24.52 3.19
N LYS A 720 26.84 -25.73 2.77
CA LYS A 720 27.90 -26.50 3.47
C LYS A 720 29.22 -25.74 3.53
N THR A 721 29.67 -25.19 2.41
CA THR A 721 30.95 -24.44 2.32
C THR A 721 30.96 -23.22 3.24
N HIS A 722 29.83 -22.53 3.37
CA HIS A 722 29.69 -21.32 4.19
C HIS A 722 29.13 -21.60 5.61
N ASN A 723 28.93 -22.87 5.96
CA ASN A 723 28.29 -23.32 7.20
C ASN A 723 26.95 -22.59 7.44
N ILE A 724 26.11 -22.46 6.43
CA ILE A 724 24.77 -21.85 6.52
C ILE A 724 23.77 -23.00 6.65
N PRO A 725 22.98 -23.07 7.73
CA PRO A 725 21.99 -24.12 7.88
C PRO A 725 20.86 -23.98 6.86
N ILE A 726 20.37 -25.11 6.39
CA ILE A 726 19.23 -25.21 5.48
C ILE A 726 18.00 -25.63 6.27
N ILE A 727 16.95 -24.81 6.21
CA ILE A 727 15.61 -25.10 6.71
C ILE A 727 14.77 -25.58 5.53
N ASP A 728 14.41 -26.85 5.53
CA ASP A 728 13.52 -27.47 4.55
C ASP A 728 12.08 -27.49 5.09
N ASP A 729 11.21 -26.71 4.45
CA ASP A 729 9.79 -26.63 4.79
C ASP A 729 9.01 -27.75 4.10
N GLU A 730 8.93 -28.88 4.79
CA GLU A 730 8.23 -30.09 4.38
C GLU A 730 6.77 -30.12 4.89
N VAL A 731 6.22 -29.00 5.39
CA VAL A 731 4.84 -28.93 5.90
C VAL A 731 3.81 -29.35 4.85
N SER A 732 4.11 -29.12 3.57
CA SER A 732 3.22 -29.53 2.46
C SER A 732 3.62 -30.83 1.79
N THR A 733 4.90 -31.19 1.77
CA THR A 733 5.48 -32.22 0.90
C THR A 733 5.96 -33.45 1.64
N GLY A 734 6.13 -33.33 2.96
CA GLY A 734 6.62 -34.40 3.80
C GLY A 734 5.56 -35.45 4.13
N LEU A 735 5.98 -36.38 4.98
CA LEU A 735 5.19 -37.47 5.53
C LEU A 735 4.43 -38.25 4.45
N GLY A 736 5.13 -38.61 3.37
CA GLY A 736 4.58 -39.50 2.34
C GLY A 736 3.92 -38.83 1.15
N ARG A 737 3.66 -37.51 1.18
CA ARG A 737 2.89 -36.82 0.13
C ARG A 737 3.48 -36.97 -1.28
N THR A 738 4.80 -37.07 -1.40
CA THR A 738 5.54 -37.23 -2.66
C THR A 738 5.92 -38.68 -2.98
N GLY A 739 5.42 -39.66 -2.22
CA GLY A 739 5.83 -41.08 -2.35
C GLY A 739 7.11 -41.44 -1.58
N LYS A 740 7.67 -40.48 -0.82
CA LYS A 740 8.80 -40.64 0.11
C LYS A 740 8.43 -40.06 1.47
N TRP A 741 9.13 -40.44 2.53
CA TRP A 741 8.90 -39.85 3.85
C TRP A 741 9.11 -38.34 3.79
N PHE A 742 10.16 -37.89 3.12
CA PHE A 742 10.41 -36.47 2.87
C PHE A 742 10.75 -36.24 1.40
N ALA A 743 10.35 -35.09 0.86
CA ALA A 743 10.66 -34.71 -0.51
C ALA A 743 12.16 -34.54 -0.78
N TYR A 744 12.97 -34.20 0.23
CA TYR A 744 14.43 -34.11 0.06
C TYR A 744 15.06 -35.42 -0.39
N GLU A 745 14.44 -36.58 -0.12
CA GLU A 745 14.95 -37.89 -0.53
C GLU A 745 15.01 -38.06 -2.06
N HIS A 746 14.27 -37.25 -2.82
CA HIS A 746 14.34 -37.24 -4.27
C HIS A 746 15.57 -36.50 -4.82
N TYR A 747 16.31 -35.80 -3.95
CA TYR A 747 17.50 -35.02 -4.29
C TYR A 747 18.74 -35.67 -3.70
N ARG A 748 19.67 -36.01 -4.59
CA ARG A 748 20.88 -36.73 -4.21
C ARG A 748 21.74 -35.89 -3.25
N ASP A 749 22.22 -36.52 -2.17
CA ASP A 749 23.14 -35.95 -1.19
C ASP A 749 22.63 -34.67 -0.49
N PHE A 750 21.34 -34.35 -0.63
CA PHE A 750 20.68 -33.23 0.04
C PHE A 750 20.19 -33.68 1.42
N LYS A 751 20.77 -33.08 2.46
CA LYS A 751 20.46 -33.40 3.86
C LYS A 751 20.25 -32.07 4.59
N PRO A 752 19.00 -31.62 4.75
CA PRO A 752 18.71 -30.35 5.43
C PRO A 752 19.07 -30.44 6.92
N ASP A 753 19.44 -29.29 7.50
CA ASP A 753 19.82 -29.20 8.91
C ASP A 753 18.61 -29.10 9.82
N ILE A 754 17.52 -28.49 9.33
CA ILE A 754 16.26 -28.35 10.04
C ILE A 754 15.13 -28.72 9.07
N ILE A 755 14.18 -29.54 9.53
CA ILE A 755 13.02 -29.96 8.73
C ILE A 755 11.75 -29.54 9.46
N CYS A 756 10.88 -28.78 8.79
CA CYS A 756 9.60 -28.36 9.35
C CYS A 756 8.48 -29.28 8.82
N ILE A 757 7.66 -29.82 9.72
CA ILE A 757 6.50 -30.65 9.37
C ILE A 757 5.24 -30.19 10.11
N GLY A 758 4.08 -30.58 9.59
CA GLY A 758 2.76 -30.27 10.15
C GLY A 758 1.64 -30.91 9.35
N LYS A 759 0.55 -30.18 9.10
CA LYS A 759 -0.65 -30.62 8.36
C LYS A 759 -1.15 -31.99 8.83
N HIS A 760 -0.97 -33.04 8.02
CA HIS A 760 -1.51 -34.36 8.30
C HIS A 760 -0.71 -35.12 9.36
N LEU A 761 0.34 -34.53 9.94
CA LEU A 761 1.01 -35.09 11.10
C LEU A 761 0.02 -35.40 12.22
N GLY A 762 -0.95 -34.53 12.52
CA GLY A 762 -1.98 -34.80 13.53
C GLY A 762 -3.14 -35.68 13.04
N GLY A 763 -2.96 -36.42 11.95
CA GLY A 763 -3.94 -37.37 11.42
C GLY A 763 -5.21 -36.78 10.82
N GLY A 764 -5.26 -35.45 10.64
CA GLY A 764 -6.47 -34.72 10.26
C GLY A 764 -7.48 -34.55 11.41
N VAL A 765 -7.08 -34.87 12.64
CA VAL A 765 -7.93 -34.77 13.85
C VAL A 765 -7.43 -33.69 14.81
N PHE A 766 -6.11 -33.59 15.02
CA PHE A 766 -5.49 -32.59 15.90
C PHE A 766 -4.56 -31.63 15.14
N PRO A 767 -4.50 -30.34 15.53
CA PRO A 767 -3.42 -29.45 15.14
C PRO A 767 -2.09 -29.95 15.72
N LEU A 768 -1.14 -30.29 14.86
CA LEU A 768 0.20 -30.73 15.27
C LEU A 768 1.24 -30.36 14.22
N GLY A 769 2.36 -29.82 14.69
CA GLY A 769 3.57 -29.57 13.92
C GLY A 769 4.80 -30.08 14.65
N ALA A 770 5.90 -30.22 13.91
CA ALA A 770 7.20 -30.48 14.52
C ALA A 770 8.33 -29.81 13.72
N THR A 771 9.40 -29.47 14.43
CA THR A 771 10.66 -28.98 13.88
C THR A 771 11.74 -30.00 14.22
N LEU A 772 12.21 -30.74 13.22
CA LEU A 772 13.31 -31.69 13.38
C LEU A 772 14.63 -30.96 13.19
N ILE A 773 15.60 -31.22 14.06
CA ILE A 773 16.85 -30.46 14.13
C ILE A 773 18.02 -31.42 14.08
N SER A 774 19.07 -31.06 13.35
CA SER A 774 20.31 -31.83 13.29
C SER A 774 20.98 -31.94 14.65
N ARG A 775 21.62 -33.08 14.90
CA ARG A 775 22.34 -33.34 16.16
C ARG A 775 23.39 -32.27 16.44
N ASP A 776 24.14 -31.88 15.42
CA ASP A 776 25.18 -30.86 15.51
C ASP A 776 24.62 -29.52 16.00
N ILE A 777 23.45 -29.09 15.50
CA ILE A 777 22.80 -27.86 15.96
C ILE A 777 22.30 -28.04 17.40
N CYS A 778 21.64 -29.16 17.71
CA CYS A 778 21.13 -29.46 19.05
C CYS A 778 22.23 -29.37 20.13
N GLU A 779 23.38 -29.98 19.86
CA GLU A 779 24.55 -30.00 20.75
C GLU A 779 25.16 -28.60 20.90
N GLN A 780 25.33 -27.85 19.81
CA GLN A 780 25.97 -26.53 19.85
C GLN A 780 25.14 -25.46 20.55
N ILE A 781 23.80 -25.48 20.41
CA ILE A 781 22.95 -24.46 21.04
C ILE A 781 22.50 -24.85 22.44
N GLY A 782 22.81 -26.07 22.89
CA GLY A 782 22.31 -26.63 24.14
C GLY A 782 20.79 -26.57 24.19
N LEU A 783 20.12 -27.30 23.28
CA LEU A 783 18.68 -27.20 23.07
C LEU A 783 17.92 -27.33 24.41
N ASN A 784 17.31 -26.23 24.85
CA ASN A 784 16.53 -26.17 26.08
C ASN A 784 15.04 -26.18 25.71
N PRO A 785 14.29 -27.25 26.04
CA PRO A 785 12.86 -27.30 25.76
C PRO A 785 12.07 -26.11 26.32
N LEU A 786 12.50 -25.53 27.44
CA LEU A 786 11.87 -24.34 28.04
C LEU A 786 11.94 -23.08 27.18
N GLU A 787 12.86 -23.01 26.21
CA GLU A 787 12.96 -21.83 25.35
C GLU A 787 11.99 -21.91 24.16
N PHE A 788 11.58 -23.10 23.76
CA PHE A 788 10.85 -23.33 22.51
C PHE A 788 9.47 -23.96 22.69
N TYR A 789 9.06 -24.29 23.93
CA TYR A 789 7.74 -24.86 24.19
C TYR A 789 6.61 -23.86 23.92
N THR A 790 5.44 -24.41 23.62
CA THR A 790 4.15 -23.71 23.68
C THR A 790 3.13 -24.51 24.45
N THR A 791 2.07 -23.87 24.93
CA THR A 791 1.08 -24.45 25.86
C THR A 791 0.50 -25.80 25.40
N PHE A 792 0.35 -26.01 24.09
CA PHE A 792 -0.25 -27.21 23.51
C PHE A 792 0.74 -28.09 22.73
N SER A 793 2.01 -27.68 22.61
CA SER A 793 3.01 -28.36 21.78
C SER A 793 3.20 -29.85 22.08
N GLU A 794 3.04 -30.29 23.33
CA GLU A 794 3.26 -31.68 23.72
C GLU A 794 1.99 -32.43 24.12
N GLU A 795 0.80 -31.94 23.74
CA GLU A 795 -0.48 -32.58 24.10
C GLU A 795 -0.52 -34.08 23.74
N ALA A 796 -0.81 -34.95 24.72
CA ALA A 796 -0.73 -36.39 24.55
C ALA A 796 -1.67 -36.92 23.45
N LEU A 797 -2.88 -36.36 23.33
CA LEU A 797 -3.84 -36.76 22.28
C LEU A 797 -3.29 -36.48 20.88
N ALA A 798 -2.72 -35.28 20.66
CA ALA A 798 -2.10 -34.91 19.40
C ALA A 798 -0.88 -35.80 19.09
N LEU A 799 0.01 -36.02 20.06
CA LEU A 799 1.21 -36.85 19.87
C LEU A 799 0.87 -38.32 19.58
N SER A 800 -0.14 -38.88 20.26
CA SER A 800 -0.66 -40.22 19.98
C SER A 800 -1.24 -40.31 18.57
N ALA A 801 -2.05 -39.32 18.15
CA ALA A 801 -2.56 -39.23 16.78
C ALA A 801 -1.43 -39.13 15.75
N GLY A 802 -0.37 -38.38 16.06
CA GLY A 802 0.80 -38.27 15.20
C GLY A 802 1.61 -39.56 15.10
N THR A 803 1.77 -40.27 16.21
CA THR A 803 2.44 -41.57 16.21
C THR A 803 1.67 -42.57 15.36
N GLU A 804 0.34 -42.63 15.51
CA GLU A 804 -0.48 -43.54 14.71
C GLU A 804 -0.54 -43.15 13.23
N THR A 805 -0.51 -41.86 12.91
CA THR A 805 -0.36 -41.38 11.53
C THR A 805 0.89 -41.97 10.87
N LEU A 806 2.04 -41.91 11.55
CA LEU A 806 3.28 -42.50 11.03
C LEU A 806 3.21 -44.03 11.01
N ASN A 807 2.53 -44.66 11.97
CA ASN A 807 2.33 -46.12 11.98
C ASN A 807 1.53 -46.57 10.76
N ILE A 808 0.43 -45.90 10.43
CA ILE A 808 -0.40 -46.22 9.27
C ILE A 808 0.39 -46.05 7.98
N ILE A 809 1.14 -44.95 7.82
CA ILE A 809 1.94 -44.71 6.60
C ILE A 809 2.93 -45.86 6.37
N ASP A 810 3.58 -46.33 7.42
CA ASP A 810 4.56 -47.41 7.38
C ASP A 810 3.90 -48.80 7.21
N ARG A 811 2.99 -49.15 8.12
CA ARG A 811 2.29 -50.44 8.21
C ARG A 811 1.50 -50.77 6.96
N GLU A 812 0.83 -49.79 6.36
CA GLU A 812 0.01 -49.99 5.15
C GLU A 812 0.79 -49.74 3.85
N GLY A 813 2.10 -49.48 3.90
CA GLY A 813 2.92 -49.26 2.72
C GLY A 813 2.46 -48.04 1.90
N MET A 814 2.03 -46.98 2.56
CA MET A 814 1.40 -45.83 1.88
C MET A 814 2.34 -45.12 0.92
N LEU A 815 3.65 -45.14 1.16
CA LEU A 815 4.63 -44.49 0.28
C LEU A 815 4.60 -45.03 -1.14
N SER A 816 4.62 -46.36 -1.31
CA SER A 816 4.56 -47.01 -2.63
C SER A 816 3.17 -46.86 -3.25
N LYS A 817 2.11 -46.86 -2.44
CA LYS A 817 0.75 -46.58 -2.89
C LYS A 817 0.62 -45.16 -3.45
N VAL A 818 1.16 -44.16 -2.76
CA VAL A 818 1.15 -42.75 -3.22
C VAL A 818 1.89 -42.61 -4.54
N ASP A 819 3.03 -43.27 -4.72
CA ASP A 819 3.78 -43.27 -5.97
C ASP A 819 2.96 -43.89 -7.13
N ALA A 820 2.36 -45.07 -6.89
CA ALA A 820 1.54 -45.76 -7.87
C ALA A 820 0.28 -44.96 -8.27
N LEU A 821 -0.45 -44.40 -7.29
CA LEU A 821 -1.63 -43.56 -7.53
C LEU A 821 -1.24 -42.25 -8.24
N GLY A 822 -0.14 -41.62 -7.81
CA GLY A 822 0.40 -40.43 -8.44
C GLY A 822 0.68 -40.67 -9.92
N LYS A 823 1.41 -41.74 -10.24
CA LYS A 823 1.68 -42.14 -11.65
C LYS A 823 0.38 -42.32 -12.44
N TYR A 824 -0.60 -43.01 -11.88
CA TYR A 824 -1.89 -43.24 -12.54
C TYR A 824 -2.63 -41.92 -12.84
N ILE A 825 -2.64 -40.98 -11.89
CA ILE A 825 -3.22 -39.63 -12.10
C ILE A 825 -2.44 -38.86 -13.15
N PHE A 826 -1.11 -38.84 -13.09
CA PHE A 826 -0.27 -38.16 -14.08
C PHE A 826 -0.49 -38.70 -15.50
N ASP A 827 -0.58 -40.02 -15.66
CA ASP A 827 -0.86 -40.64 -16.95
C ASP A 827 -2.22 -40.18 -17.50
N GLY A 828 -3.25 -40.13 -16.64
CA GLY A 828 -4.57 -39.59 -16.99
C GLY A 828 -4.52 -38.11 -17.40
N LEU A 829 -3.92 -37.26 -16.58
CA LEU A 829 -3.83 -35.82 -16.82
C LEU A 829 -2.98 -35.47 -18.04
N ASN A 830 -1.91 -36.24 -18.31
CA ASN A 830 -1.08 -36.03 -19.50
C ASN A 830 -1.82 -36.37 -20.79
N ARG A 831 -2.69 -37.39 -20.79
CA ARG A 831 -3.60 -37.64 -21.92
C ARG A 831 -4.53 -36.46 -22.16
N LEU A 832 -5.06 -35.86 -21.10
CA LEU A 832 -5.92 -34.67 -21.21
C LEU A 832 -5.16 -33.43 -21.67
N LYS A 833 -3.91 -33.23 -21.19
CA LYS A 833 -3.02 -32.17 -21.70
C LYS A 833 -2.80 -32.30 -23.20
N ALA A 834 -2.55 -33.52 -23.69
CA ALA A 834 -2.38 -33.77 -25.13
C ALA A 834 -3.69 -33.54 -25.93
N LYS A 835 -4.85 -33.85 -25.33
CA LYS A 835 -6.17 -33.64 -25.94
C LYS A 835 -6.59 -32.17 -25.97
N PHE A 836 -6.18 -31.37 -24.98
CA PHE A 836 -6.59 -29.98 -24.79
C PHE A 836 -5.40 -29.03 -24.63
N GLU A 837 -4.46 -29.08 -25.57
CA GLU A 837 -3.22 -28.28 -25.54
C GLU A 837 -3.48 -26.76 -25.52
N ASP A 838 -4.61 -26.32 -26.06
CA ASP A 838 -5.08 -24.92 -26.05
C ASP A 838 -5.64 -24.46 -24.69
N LYS A 839 -5.89 -25.39 -23.76
CA LYS A 839 -6.54 -25.14 -22.46
C LYS A 839 -5.69 -25.53 -21.26
N VAL A 840 -4.86 -26.56 -21.39
CA VAL A 840 -3.97 -27.06 -20.35
C VAL A 840 -2.52 -26.77 -20.77
N LYS A 841 -1.89 -25.82 -20.09
CA LYS A 841 -0.51 -25.43 -20.37
C LYS A 841 0.48 -26.46 -19.84
N ASP A 842 0.27 -26.94 -18.61
CA ASP A 842 1.24 -27.83 -17.99
C ASP A 842 0.65 -28.70 -16.88
N ILE A 843 1.26 -29.86 -16.63
CA ILE A 843 0.95 -30.76 -15.52
C ILE A 843 2.23 -30.97 -14.73
N ARG A 844 2.22 -30.62 -13.43
CA ARG A 844 3.39 -30.66 -12.57
C ARG A 844 3.12 -31.35 -11.25
N GLY A 845 4.16 -31.84 -10.61
CA GLY A 845 4.12 -32.33 -9.23
C GLY A 845 4.77 -33.70 -9.07
N MET A 846 4.53 -34.31 -7.92
CA MET A 846 5.13 -35.59 -7.54
C MET A 846 4.22 -36.31 -6.55
N GLY A 847 4.10 -37.64 -6.66
CA GLY A 847 3.15 -38.40 -5.85
C GLY A 847 1.75 -37.80 -5.91
N LEU A 848 1.21 -37.43 -4.75
CA LEU A 848 -0.13 -36.83 -4.61
C LEU A 848 -0.09 -35.34 -4.22
N ILE A 849 0.94 -34.60 -4.67
CA ILE A 849 0.96 -33.14 -4.75
C ILE A 849 1.04 -32.74 -6.23
N ILE A 850 -0.09 -32.37 -6.81
CA ILE A 850 -0.25 -32.25 -8.27
C ILE A 850 -0.83 -30.87 -8.61
N GLY A 851 -0.32 -30.28 -9.70
CA GLY A 851 -0.76 -29.00 -10.26
C GLY A 851 -1.13 -29.14 -11.73
N ILE A 852 -2.29 -28.60 -12.09
CA ILE A 852 -2.78 -28.49 -13.47
C ILE A 852 -2.76 -27.01 -13.82
N GLU A 853 -1.75 -26.57 -14.57
CA GLU A 853 -1.68 -25.19 -15.06
C GLU A 853 -2.55 -25.04 -16.30
N LEU A 854 -3.57 -24.19 -16.18
CA LEU A 854 -4.43 -23.83 -17.29
C LEU A 854 -3.79 -22.70 -18.12
N VAL A 855 -4.10 -22.69 -19.42
CA VAL A 855 -3.68 -21.59 -20.31
C VAL A 855 -4.28 -20.28 -19.77
N PRO A 856 -3.47 -19.20 -19.64
CA PRO A 856 -3.94 -17.94 -19.08
C PRO A 856 -5.07 -17.34 -19.90
N PHE A 857 -6.24 -17.15 -19.28
CA PHE A 857 -7.35 -16.40 -19.87
C PHE A 857 -7.43 -15.01 -19.23
N ILE A 858 -7.04 -13.98 -19.98
CA ILE A 858 -6.91 -12.61 -19.46
C ILE A 858 -8.30 -11.95 -19.35
N HIS A 859 -8.92 -12.04 -18.16
CA HIS A 859 -10.07 -11.22 -17.82
C HIS A 859 -9.66 -10.04 -16.92
N LYS A 860 -9.94 -8.81 -17.36
CA LYS A 860 -9.45 -7.55 -16.75
C LYS A 860 -9.79 -7.37 -15.26
N LYS A 861 -10.84 -8.04 -14.76
CA LYS A 861 -11.31 -7.96 -13.36
C LYS A 861 -11.05 -9.22 -12.52
N ILE A 862 -10.84 -10.39 -13.15
CA ILE A 862 -10.73 -11.69 -12.46
C ILE A 862 -9.62 -12.49 -13.14
N PRO A 863 -8.36 -12.32 -12.70
CA PRO A 863 -7.19 -12.90 -13.39
C PRO A 863 -7.21 -14.44 -13.50
N ASN A 864 -7.98 -15.12 -12.64
CA ASN A 864 -8.06 -16.58 -12.52
C ASN A 864 -9.42 -17.16 -12.92
N ILE A 865 -10.20 -16.43 -13.70
CA ILE A 865 -11.60 -16.76 -13.97
C ILE A 865 -11.78 -18.14 -14.62
N TYR A 866 -10.81 -18.58 -15.42
CA TYR A 866 -10.87 -19.87 -16.08
C TYR A 866 -10.72 -21.03 -15.09
N ALA A 867 -9.74 -20.96 -14.18
CA ALA A 867 -9.57 -21.95 -13.11
C ALA A 867 -10.78 -22.01 -12.17
N LEU A 868 -11.35 -20.84 -11.83
CA LEU A 868 -12.59 -20.77 -11.04
C LEU A 868 -13.78 -21.41 -11.76
N GLY A 869 -13.88 -21.22 -13.08
CA GLY A 869 -14.92 -21.85 -13.91
C GLY A 869 -14.81 -23.37 -13.93
N ILE A 870 -13.61 -23.91 -14.13
CA ILE A 870 -13.36 -25.36 -14.06
C ILE A 870 -13.71 -25.90 -12.67
N MET A 871 -13.23 -25.24 -11.61
CA MET A 871 -13.51 -25.66 -10.23
C MET A 871 -15.01 -25.65 -9.92
N ARG A 872 -15.75 -24.62 -10.34
CA ARG A 872 -17.21 -24.55 -10.20
C ARG A 872 -17.90 -25.72 -10.92
N ARG A 873 -17.46 -26.07 -12.13
CA ARG A 873 -18.02 -27.16 -12.92
C ARG A 873 -17.77 -28.52 -12.25
N LEU A 874 -16.54 -28.78 -11.83
CA LEU A 874 -16.18 -29.99 -11.09
C LEU A 874 -17.04 -30.15 -9.83
N TYR A 875 -17.19 -29.06 -9.06
CA TYR A 875 -17.97 -29.09 -7.83
C TYR A 875 -19.48 -29.29 -8.09
N LYS A 876 -20.07 -28.54 -9.02
CA LYS A 876 -21.53 -28.55 -9.24
C LYS A 876 -22.05 -29.74 -10.03
N GLN A 877 -21.30 -30.18 -11.03
CA GLN A 877 -21.79 -31.16 -12.01
C GLN A 877 -21.25 -32.56 -11.74
N HIS A 878 -20.05 -32.65 -11.14
CA HIS A 878 -19.38 -33.94 -10.93
C HIS A 878 -19.19 -34.28 -9.45
N ASN A 879 -19.59 -33.38 -8.54
CA ASN A 879 -19.37 -33.51 -7.10
C ASN A 879 -17.90 -33.79 -6.78
N VAL A 880 -16.99 -33.02 -7.38
CA VAL A 880 -15.55 -33.10 -7.13
C VAL A 880 -15.02 -31.77 -6.61
N LEU A 881 -14.32 -31.80 -5.50
CA LEU A 881 -13.69 -30.63 -4.88
C LEU A 881 -12.19 -30.58 -5.22
N VAL A 882 -11.75 -29.45 -5.77
CA VAL A 882 -10.33 -29.16 -6.05
C VAL A 882 -9.96 -27.79 -5.47
N GLY A 883 -8.66 -27.52 -5.32
CA GLY A 883 -8.17 -26.21 -4.89
C GLY A 883 -7.53 -25.40 -6.01
N ILE A 884 -7.18 -24.14 -5.72
CA ILE A 884 -6.31 -23.30 -6.57
C ILE A 884 -5.10 -22.81 -5.76
N THR A 885 -3.97 -22.57 -6.40
CA THR A 885 -2.79 -22.02 -5.70
C THR A 885 -2.93 -20.51 -5.46
N SER A 886 -2.35 -20.00 -4.37
CA SER A 886 -2.48 -18.59 -4.00
C SER A 886 -1.60 -17.66 -4.83
N SER A 887 -0.38 -18.08 -5.19
CA SER A 887 0.57 -17.25 -5.96
C SER A 887 0.30 -17.30 -7.46
N ASN A 888 -0.08 -18.47 -7.98
CA ASN A 888 -0.43 -18.67 -9.38
C ASN A 888 -1.85 -19.25 -9.48
N PRO A 889 -2.88 -18.39 -9.45
CA PRO A 889 -4.26 -18.86 -9.37
C PRO A 889 -4.78 -19.48 -10.68
N SER A 890 -3.95 -19.57 -11.73
CA SER A 890 -4.21 -20.38 -12.93
C SER A 890 -3.88 -21.86 -12.77
N VAL A 891 -3.34 -22.27 -11.61
CA VAL A 891 -3.02 -23.67 -11.30
C VAL A 891 -4.09 -24.26 -10.40
N ILE A 892 -4.81 -25.27 -10.91
CA ILE A 892 -5.65 -26.15 -10.08
C ILE A 892 -4.71 -27.06 -9.30
N ARG A 893 -4.92 -27.12 -7.98
CA ARG A 893 -4.10 -27.88 -7.04
C ARG A 893 -4.87 -29.07 -6.52
N LEU A 894 -4.21 -30.23 -6.55
CA LEU A 894 -4.73 -31.49 -6.03
C LEU A 894 -3.79 -31.99 -4.94
N HIS A 895 -4.33 -32.16 -3.72
CA HIS A 895 -3.67 -32.80 -2.58
C HIS A 895 -4.57 -33.92 -2.04
N PRO A 896 -4.94 -34.92 -2.87
CA PRO A 896 -5.95 -35.90 -2.49
C PRO A 896 -5.49 -36.82 -1.36
N PRO A 897 -6.41 -37.45 -0.62
CA PRO A 897 -6.06 -38.50 0.35
C PRO A 897 -5.33 -39.70 -0.29
N PHE A 898 -4.46 -40.35 0.47
CA PHE A 898 -3.70 -41.55 0.08
C PHE A 898 -4.61 -42.78 -0.06
N VAL A 899 -5.84 -42.67 0.45
CA VAL A 899 -6.87 -43.72 0.43
C VAL A 899 -7.71 -43.70 -0.86
N LEU A 900 -7.40 -42.84 -1.84
CA LEU A 900 -8.03 -42.89 -3.15
C LEU A 900 -7.96 -44.30 -3.78
N THR A 901 -9.04 -44.67 -4.44
CA THR A 901 -9.14 -45.85 -5.30
C THR A 901 -8.89 -45.48 -6.76
N LYS A 902 -8.71 -46.48 -7.64
CA LYS A 902 -8.56 -46.21 -9.08
C LYS A 902 -9.85 -45.66 -9.66
N GLU A 903 -10.98 -46.14 -9.17
CA GLU A 903 -12.32 -45.71 -9.53
C GLU A 903 -12.55 -44.23 -9.20
N ASP A 904 -12.06 -43.76 -8.03
CA ASP A 904 -12.09 -42.35 -7.66
C ASP A 904 -11.27 -41.50 -8.64
N ILE A 905 -10.09 -41.99 -9.02
CA ILE A 905 -9.21 -41.31 -9.97
C ILE A 905 -9.85 -41.26 -11.36
N ASP A 906 -10.42 -42.37 -11.84
CA ASP A 906 -11.10 -42.44 -13.13
C ASP A 906 -12.30 -41.50 -13.17
N ARG A 907 -13.07 -41.41 -12.07
CA ARG A 907 -14.15 -40.44 -11.91
C ARG A 907 -13.63 -39.00 -12.01
N PHE A 908 -12.52 -38.68 -11.34
CA PHE A 908 -11.91 -37.35 -11.44
C PHE A 908 -11.42 -37.04 -12.87
N ILE A 909 -10.72 -37.97 -13.52
CA ILE A 909 -10.20 -37.82 -14.88
C ILE A 909 -11.36 -37.63 -15.88
N SER A 910 -12.46 -38.39 -15.73
CA SER A 910 -13.66 -38.21 -16.56
C SER A 910 -14.30 -36.84 -16.33
N ALA A 911 -14.41 -36.40 -15.07
CA ALA A 911 -15.00 -35.11 -14.73
C ALA A 911 -14.21 -33.92 -15.30
N ILE A 912 -12.88 -33.98 -15.25
CA ILE A 912 -12.04 -32.92 -15.80
C ILE A 912 -11.95 -32.97 -17.33
N ASP A 913 -12.01 -34.14 -17.96
CA ASP A 913 -12.16 -34.27 -19.42
C ASP A 913 -13.44 -33.57 -19.89
N GLU A 914 -14.58 -33.89 -19.27
CA GLU A 914 -15.87 -33.25 -19.60
C GLU A 914 -15.82 -31.74 -19.35
N ALA A 915 -15.30 -31.29 -18.21
CA ALA A 915 -15.18 -29.87 -17.90
C ALA A 915 -14.31 -29.12 -18.93
N LEU A 916 -13.23 -29.72 -19.42
CA LEU A 916 -12.34 -29.14 -20.42
C LEU A 916 -12.91 -29.22 -21.85
N SER A 917 -13.84 -30.13 -22.13
CA SER A 917 -14.46 -30.26 -23.46
C SER A 917 -15.27 -29.02 -23.88
N HIS A 918 -15.81 -28.28 -22.92
CA HIS A 918 -16.58 -27.07 -23.18
C HIS A 918 -15.71 -25.90 -23.70
N PRO A 919 -16.25 -25.01 -24.54
CA PRO A 919 -15.58 -23.77 -24.90
C PRO A 919 -15.21 -22.95 -23.65
N VAL A 920 -14.05 -22.29 -23.66
CA VAL A 920 -13.57 -21.46 -22.52
C VAL A 920 -14.61 -20.41 -22.13
N TYR A 921 -15.31 -19.83 -23.12
CA TYR A 921 -16.39 -18.88 -22.89
C TYR A 921 -17.51 -19.47 -22.02
N ASP A 922 -17.97 -20.70 -22.29
CA ASP A 922 -19.06 -21.33 -21.54
C ASP A 922 -18.64 -21.75 -20.13
N ILE A 923 -17.36 -22.03 -19.93
CA ILE A 923 -16.77 -22.32 -18.62
C ILE A 923 -16.74 -21.03 -17.77
N VAL A 924 -16.43 -19.90 -18.40
CA VAL A 924 -16.23 -18.61 -17.73
C VAL A 924 -17.54 -17.83 -17.55
N LYS A 925 -18.47 -17.91 -18.52
CA LYS A 925 -19.74 -17.15 -18.54
C LYS A 925 -20.54 -17.26 -17.23
N PRO A 926 -20.75 -18.45 -16.63
CA PRO A 926 -21.49 -18.56 -15.38
C PRO A 926 -20.83 -17.84 -14.21
N VAL A 927 -19.50 -17.72 -14.20
CA VAL A 927 -18.72 -17.01 -13.18
C VAL A 927 -18.74 -15.50 -13.40
N VAL A 928 -18.80 -15.06 -14.66
CA VAL A 928 -18.95 -13.63 -15.03
C VAL A 928 -20.36 -13.13 -14.73
N VAL A 929 -21.39 -13.89 -15.14
CA VAL A 929 -22.81 -13.50 -14.97
C VAL A 929 -23.19 -13.42 -13.49
N SER A 930 -22.72 -14.35 -12.66
CA SER A 930 -22.91 -14.28 -11.20
C SER A 930 -22.20 -13.09 -10.55
N LYS A 931 -21.33 -12.37 -11.27
CA LYS A 931 -20.59 -11.21 -10.77
C LYS A 931 -20.93 -9.89 -11.47
N LEU A 932 -21.86 -9.95 -12.43
CA LEU A 932 -22.45 -8.79 -13.11
C LEU A 932 -23.89 -8.54 -12.62
N LEU A 933 -24.50 -9.53 -11.94
CA LEU A 933 -25.82 -9.43 -11.31
C LEU A 933 -25.75 -8.94 -9.85
N ASP A 934 -24.55 -8.92 -9.26
CA ASP A 934 -24.18 -8.24 -8.02
C ASP A 934 -23.25 -7.06 -8.36
#